data_AF-A0A3R6LNB2-F1
#
_entry.id   AF-A0A3R6LNB2-F1
#
_cell.length_a   1.000
_cell.length_b   1.000
_cell.length_c   1.000
_cell.angle_alpha   90.00
_cell.angle_beta   90.00
_cell.angle_gamma   90.00
#
_symmetry.space_group_name_H-M   'P 1'
#
loop_
_entity.id
_entity.type
_entity.pdbx_description
1 polymer ?
#
loop_
_entity_poly.entity_id
_entity_poly.type
_entity_poly.pdbx_seq_one_letter_code
_entity_poly.pdbx_strand_id
1 'polypeptide(L)'
;MLRILHLSDIHLGKTYKDPESMACNIAADIDHNGLSNIECIVVTGDIFDGQAQLGKDNLPELIHIAAGFFQTLLDEINSNQPETPLCREDVIFVPGNHDIIRTDDVAKRWDKYRDFLKKFYGEIPSWYDLKNYSLCREYKRKKVVFVGFNSCEIEKRKLFDSDYIRTFEKYMGEEKLESVEKQKVIEAMKAVTASSYDDYGRIPVSQLTAMARKIRGMDDYTVVALFHHHFYLFPEIAQRFGDSSLIRNYAEVMQQLSYMHVSVVMHGHKHYALERPFITEGYFESPENIIDVFAGGSVGTDRKDEHTFGVLDLYGKDDDIKLRHYKFCYKDEKLEPIKEKQVPPKKTSGRVVKLLEILEMLRPEKYKTYVTTSEKAFSSYDYCKDIINWVSAAITGFTDAYRYLEHDYHNILFLLYAINYRVISYMKLVGKADSYFESASKNWDAFYTENLENSGFSVSKEEYHQLFMQKRLKDVAAHCDKILNRCGNKPSQVYLAFTMLGIFFSDLYMVLTRYADDFKESIQYKVNIKIEENKFHENVPAPRIVIRSDADRRSAYVELLCNEATAHKMAVLFVKEFDLMIHKFEDYFKLIGLKLYYLLPKIDKDVMKNTLDNYNFEAYIPTLIPLLTGDNIYSSKTAFARELIQNAIDAIAVRAEKDSSEFSKEILIDMNKDEQGRRYFRIVDHGTGMDKYKIERYFTSIGRSFYSGEEYEDLNISYKPISNFGIGFLSSFMVCREIDVRTKYYTDNSEGLKLHIPNYDGCFFIERDEKAEIGTEIKLYLETDIDDTQIMKYIEEAMRDIAYPVELHWKNYKNYSMEMKIESHAMRRAVAAETFKFFVPFCEDGTIGEANYEQDILSGKYVEKYKYGLLLGKNKENVGNSEIFNSGIAVEKVSVASLFHWHSKKHDSGFRDRHLGWNNKIWINFPSSWLQLDVSRENITGFSDVVTKGENQDRVVLDRLGHRIAESMYKQLKQFMEYAEKEDTEVDVRTLYLQDAAEQALMLCGENAGELVDKLRKLQYELVIEFTETGLSYYLEHKNIQNKQRIRFSSDQANAEWNKRKNMINSGKDKQNHITKHGKDTVDIWKNRSVMIDYMCYLYSTKEKQEVKQLSDVNFEHRIIERDIFKEKRGNFKIFSTLLLVKDLNAADDALDILKQDNPITASMERWLLKNTSVGKEDETKVVISYEELFRSEEKSLKDKK
;
A
#
# COMPACT_ATOMS: atom_id res chain seq x y z
N MET A 1 -42.00 8.54 -13.75
CA MET A 1 -42.47 7.15 -13.96
C MET A 1 -43.46 7.07 -15.13
N LEU A 2 -43.28 6.11 -16.05
CA LEU A 2 -44.18 5.67 -17.12
C LEU A 2 -44.45 4.17 -16.93
N ARG A 3 -45.71 3.76 -16.70
CA ARG A 3 -46.09 2.36 -16.49
C ARG A 3 -46.53 1.68 -17.79
N ILE A 4 -45.95 0.53 -18.09
CA ILE A 4 -46.09 -0.19 -19.36
C ILE A 4 -46.58 -1.62 -19.12
N LEU A 5 -47.65 -2.04 -19.79
CA LEU A 5 -48.04 -3.44 -19.89
C LEU A 5 -47.31 -4.08 -21.08
N HIS A 6 -46.44 -5.06 -20.82
CA HIS A 6 -45.71 -5.81 -21.85
C HIS A 6 -46.35 -7.18 -22.10
N LEU A 7 -46.89 -7.35 -23.31
CA LEU A 7 -47.40 -8.61 -23.83
C LEU A 7 -46.49 -9.13 -24.94
N SER A 8 -46.34 -10.45 -25.02
CA SER A 8 -45.51 -11.11 -26.04
C SER A 8 -46.16 -12.42 -26.49
N ASP A 9 -46.03 -12.74 -27.78
CA ASP A 9 -46.48 -14.00 -28.40
C ASP A 9 -47.86 -14.49 -27.91
N ILE A 10 -48.92 -13.80 -28.33
CA ILE A 10 -50.30 -14.02 -27.90
C ILE A 10 -50.92 -15.25 -28.60
N HIS A 11 -50.57 -15.50 -29.87
CA HIS A 11 -51.04 -16.67 -30.63
C HIS A 11 -52.57 -16.83 -30.72
N LEU A 12 -53.28 -15.73 -31.02
CA LEU A 12 -54.72 -15.74 -31.22
C LEU A 12 -55.10 -16.66 -32.39
N GLY A 13 -56.15 -17.47 -32.19
CA GLY A 13 -56.63 -18.51 -33.11
C GLY A 13 -56.52 -19.92 -32.54
N LYS A 14 -55.50 -20.20 -31.70
CA LYS A 14 -55.37 -21.46 -30.96
C LYS A 14 -54.77 -21.21 -29.59
N THR A 15 -55.51 -20.48 -28.76
CA THR A 15 -55.10 -20.13 -27.40
C THR A 15 -55.53 -21.20 -26.39
N TYR A 16 -54.83 -21.31 -25.26
CA TYR A 16 -55.20 -22.24 -24.19
C TYR A 16 -56.54 -21.87 -23.52
N LYS A 17 -56.94 -20.60 -23.60
CA LYS A 17 -58.19 -20.05 -23.05
C LYS A 17 -58.89 -19.17 -24.06
N ASP A 18 -60.19 -18.96 -23.87
CA ASP A 18 -60.96 -18.00 -24.65
C ASP A 18 -60.31 -16.59 -24.62
N PRO A 19 -60.12 -15.91 -25.78
CA PRO A 19 -59.44 -14.61 -25.84
C PRO A 19 -60.08 -13.52 -24.97
N GLU A 20 -61.41 -13.39 -24.96
CA GLU A 20 -62.07 -12.35 -24.16
C GLU A 20 -61.85 -12.62 -22.67
N SER A 21 -62.03 -13.87 -22.24
CA SER A 21 -61.72 -14.26 -20.85
C SER A 21 -60.26 -13.98 -20.48
N MET A 22 -59.32 -14.24 -21.39
CA MET A 22 -57.90 -13.97 -21.16
C MET A 22 -57.63 -12.47 -21.00
N ALA A 23 -58.22 -11.62 -21.83
CA ALA A 23 -58.12 -10.16 -21.70
C ALA A 23 -58.67 -9.66 -20.35
N CYS A 24 -59.86 -10.13 -19.95
CA CYS A 24 -60.45 -9.79 -18.65
C CYS A 24 -59.58 -10.24 -17.47
N ASN A 25 -59.01 -11.46 -17.52
CA ASN A 25 -58.15 -11.96 -16.44
C ASN A 25 -56.89 -11.11 -16.29
N ILE A 26 -56.24 -10.74 -17.40
CA ILE A 26 -55.04 -9.87 -17.37
C ILE A 26 -55.38 -8.54 -16.69
N ALA A 27 -56.47 -7.88 -17.10
CA ALA A 27 -56.86 -6.60 -16.53
C ALA A 27 -57.27 -6.71 -15.05
N ALA A 28 -58.02 -7.76 -14.68
CA ALA A 28 -58.44 -8.00 -13.30
C ALA A 28 -57.27 -8.32 -12.37
N ASP A 29 -56.31 -9.13 -12.82
CA ASP A 29 -55.14 -9.49 -12.02
C ASP A 29 -54.18 -8.31 -11.84
N ILE A 30 -54.06 -7.41 -12.83
CA ILE A 30 -53.31 -6.16 -12.68
C ILE A 30 -53.94 -5.26 -11.60
N ASP A 31 -55.27 -5.11 -11.63
CA ASP A 31 -56.00 -4.27 -10.67
C ASP A 31 -55.99 -4.86 -9.26
N HIS A 32 -56.23 -6.17 -9.12
CA HIS A 32 -56.21 -6.87 -7.83
C HIS A 32 -54.87 -6.73 -7.10
N ASN A 33 -53.77 -6.59 -7.85
CA ASN A 33 -52.43 -6.44 -7.31
C ASN A 33 -51.97 -4.96 -7.19
N GLY A 34 -52.87 -3.99 -7.37
CA GLY A 34 -52.58 -2.56 -7.20
C GLY A 34 -51.66 -1.99 -8.27
N LEU A 35 -51.61 -2.61 -9.46
CA LEU A 35 -50.77 -2.20 -10.58
C LEU A 35 -51.55 -1.44 -11.68
N SER A 36 -52.73 -0.91 -11.34
CA SER A 36 -53.54 0.03 -12.14
C SER A 36 -52.74 1.32 -12.47
N ASN A 37 -53.23 2.17 -13.37
CA ASN A 37 -52.49 3.29 -14.00
C ASN A 37 -51.51 2.87 -15.10
N ILE A 38 -51.91 1.95 -15.98
CA ILE A 38 -51.18 1.64 -17.21
C ILE A 38 -51.21 2.86 -18.12
N GLU A 39 -50.05 3.37 -18.56
CA GLU A 39 -49.92 4.52 -19.46
C GLU A 39 -49.57 4.09 -20.91
N CYS A 40 -49.16 2.84 -21.13
CA CYS A 40 -48.85 2.28 -22.43
C CYS A 40 -48.99 0.74 -22.44
N ILE A 41 -49.46 0.16 -23.53
CA ILE A 41 -49.45 -1.29 -23.77
C ILE A 41 -48.50 -1.59 -24.92
N VAL A 42 -47.53 -2.47 -24.72
CA VAL A 42 -46.53 -2.87 -25.72
C VAL A 42 -46.70 -4.35 -26.02
N VAL A 43 -46.87 -4.67 -27.30
CA VAL A 43 -47.03 -6.04 -27.81
C VAL A 43 -45.86 -6.38 -28.71
N THR A 44 -45.01 -7.32 -28.29
CA THR A 44 -43.83 -7.74 -29.06
C THR A 44 -43.98 -9.19 -29.52
N GLY A 45 -44.20 -9.42 -30.81
CA GLY A 45 -44.17 -10.76 -31.40
C GLY A 45 -45.51 -11.28 -31.90
N ASP A 46 -45.65 -12.61 -31.92
CA ASP A 46 -46.70 -13.30 -32.69
C ASP A 46 -48.10 -12.99 -32.13
N ILE A 47 -48.87 -12.13 -32.83
CA ILE A 47 -50.26 -11.86 -32.49
C ILE A 47 -51.13 -13.06 -32.89
N PHE A 48 -50.84 -13.67 -34.04
CA PHE A 48 -51.61 -14.79 -34.60
C PHE A 48 -50.90 -16.15 -34.37
N ASP A 49 -51.67 -17.23 -34.24
CA ASP A 49 -51.12 -18.59 -34.29
C ASP A 49 -50.76 -19.00 -35.73
N GLY A 50 -49.58 -19.60 -35.91
CA GLY A 50 -49.05 -19.99 -37.22
C GLY A 50 -49.61 -21.30 -37.78
N GLN A 51 -50.31 -22.09 -36.97
CA GLN A 51 -50.97 -23.35 -37.35
C GLN A 51 -52.49 -23.25 -37.46
N ALA A 52 -53.09 -22.10 -37.14
CA ALA A 52 -54.48 -21.81 -37.46
C ALA A 52 -54.69 -22.01 -38.96
N GLN A 53 -55.17 -23.19 -39.35
CA GLN A 53 -55.41 -23.58 -40.74
C GLN A 53 -56.52 -22.68 -41.27
N LEU A 54 -56.14 -21.62 -41.97
CA LEU A 54 -57.10 -20.70 -42.56
C LEU A 54 -56.88 -20.68 -44.07
N GLY A 55 -57.81 -21.29 -44.79
CA GLY A 55 -58.08 -20.88 -46.16
C GLY A 55 -58.39 -19.38 -46.20
N LYS A 56 -58.29 -18.76 -47.38
CA LYS A 56 -58.49 -17.30 -47.56
C LYS A 56 -59.79 -16.75 -46.95
N ASP A 57 -60.78 -17.59 -46.69
CA ASP A 57 -62.12 -17.21 -46.25
C ASP A 57 -62.23 -16.90 -44.73
N ASN A 58 -61.32 -17.40 -43.88
CA ASN A 58 -61.40 -17.22 -42.41
C ASN A 58 -60.38 -16.21 -41.82
N LEU A 59 -59.54 -15.59 -42.66
CA LEU A 59 -58.59 -14.55 -42.22
C LEU A 59 -59.28 -13.29 -41.64
N PRO A 60 -60.40 -12.79 -42.21
CA PRO A 60 -61.11 -11.64 -41.66
C PRO A 60 -61.67 -11.90 -40.25
N GLU A 61 -62.10 -13.14 -39.98
CA GLU A 61 -62.60 -13.56 -38.68
C GLU A 61 -61.47 -13.58 -37.64
N LEU A 62 -60.30 -14.12 -37.99
CA LEU A 62 -59.15 -14.11 -37.10
C LEU A 62 -58.67 -12.67 -36.77
N ILE A 63 -58.66 -11.78 -37.76
CA ILE A 63 -58.35 -10.35 -37.55
C ILE A 63 -59.40 -9.70 -36.63
N HIS A 64 -60.68 -10.08 -36.78
CA HIS A 64 -61.75 -9.60 -35.92
C HIS A 64 -61.56 -10.04 -34.47
N ILE A 65 -61.22 -11.32 -34.24
CA ILE A 65 -60.91 -11.86 -32.92
C ILE A 65 -59.71 -11.12 -32.30
N ALA A 66 -58.66 -10.88 -33.08
CA ALA A 66 -57.48 -10.17 -32.60
C ALA A 66 -57.77 -8.71 -32.22
N ALA A 67 -58.50 -7.98 -33.07
CA ALA A 67 -58.90 -6.61 -32.74
C ALA A 67 -59.86 -6.57 -31.54
N GLY A 68 -60.76 -7.56 -31.43
CA GLY A 68 -61.66 -7.74 -30.29
C GLY A 68 -60.91 -7.94 -28.98
N PHE A 69 -59.93 -8.85 -28.95
CA PHE A 69 -59.09 -9.11 -27.77
C PHE A 69 -58.47 -7.84 -27.19
N PHE A 70 -57.81 -7.02 -28.01
CA PHE A 70 -57.18 -5.78 -27.55
C PHE A 70 -58.19 -4.68 -27.22
N GLN A 71 -59.36 -4.66 -27.87
CA GLN A 71 -60.43 -3.73 -27.52
C GLN A 71 -61.00 -4.07 -26.15
N THR A 72 -61.31 -5.35 -25.88
CA THR A 72 -61.75 -5.83 -24.56
C THR A 72 -60.70 -5.52 -23.49
N LEU A 73 -59.42 -5.80 -23.75
CA LEU A 73 -58.34 -5.49 -22.81
C LEU A 73 -58.26 -3.98 -22.50
N LEU A 74 -58.40 -3.13 -23.52
CA LEU A 74 -58.38 -1.68 -23.37
C LEU A 74 -59.58 -1.19 -22.54
N ASP A 75 -60.77 -1.72 -22.80
CA ASP A 75 -62.01 -1.34 -22.11
C ASP A 75 -61.99 -1.77 -20.63
N GLU A 76 -61.49 -2.97 -20.33
CA GLU A 76 -61.32 -3.47 -18.96
C GLU A 76 -60.26 -2.66 -18.19
N ILE A 77 -59.09 -2.40 -18.79
CA ILE A 77 -58.06 -1.56 -18.15
C ILE A 77 -58.63 -0.17 -17.86
N ASN A 78 -59.29 0.46 -18.83
CA ASN A 78 -59.88 1.79 -18.66
C ASN A 78 -60.99 1.82 -17.60
N SER A 79 -61.75 0.74 -17.44
CA SER A 79 -62.76 0.61 -16.38
C SER A 79 -62.12 0.62 -14.98
N ASN A 80 -60.89 0.11 -14.86
CA ASN A 80 -60.10 0.13 -13.62
C ASN A 80 -59.32 1.44 -13.40
N GLN A 81 -59.24 2.35 -14.38
CA GLN A 81 -58.52 3.64 -14.28
C GLN A 81 -59.28 4.82 -14.92
N PRO A 82 -60.46 5.22 -14.42
CA PRO A 82 -61.32 6.20 -15.08
C PRO A 82 -60.74 7.62 -15.16
N GLU A 83 -59.77 7.97 -14.31
CA GLU A 83 -59.13 9.30 -14.30
C GLU A 83 -58.11 9.48 -15.43
N THR A 84 -57.52 8.40 -15.92
CA THR A 84 -56.43 8.39 -16.92
C THR A 84 -56.66 7.31 -17.99
N PRO A 85 -57.76 7.39 -18.76
CA PRO A 85 -58.08 6.38 -19.76
C PRO A 85 -57.06 6.39 -20.92
N LEU A 86 -56.68 5.19 -21.36
CA LEU A 86 -55.86 4.93 -22.53
C LEU A 86 -56.68 5.05 -23.81
N CYS A 87 -56.05 5.57 -24.86
CA CYS A 87 -56.59 5.54 -26.20
C CYS A 87 -55.96 4.42 -27.03
N ARG A 88 -56.52 4.13 -28.20
CA ARG A 88 -56.00 3.08 -29.10
C ARG A 88 -54.54 3.33 -29.49
N GLU A 89 -54.14 4.59 -29.67
CA GLU A 89 -52.76 4.92 -30.01
C GLU A 89 -51.77 4.52 -28.91
N ASP A 90 -52.21 4.41 -27.64
CA ASP A 90 -51.37 3.99 -26.49
C ASP A 90 -50.96 2.52 -26.50
N VAL A 91 -51.54 1.73 -27.40
CA VAL A 91 -51.14 0.36 -27.68
C VAL A 91 -50.13 0.36 -28.83
N ILE A 92 -48.97 -0.26 -28.65
CA ILE A 92 -47.87 -0.35 -29.63
C ILE A 92 -47.70 -1.81 -30.05
N PHE A 93 -47.65 -2.08 -31.36
CA PHE A 93 -47.49 -3.43 -31.89
C PHE A 93 -46.18 -3.56 -32.67
N VAL A 94 -45.47 -4.66 -32.43
CA VAL A 94 -44.29 -5.06 -33.20
C VAL A 94 -44.52 -6.46 -33.76
N PRO A 95 -44.42 -6.65 -35.09
CA PRO A 95 -44.85 -7.89 -35.74
C PRO A 95 -43.95 -9.09 -35.39
N GLY A 96 -44.57 -10.27 -35.26
CA GLY A 96 -43.91 -11.58 -35.21
C GLY A 96 -43.86 -12.29 -36.56
N ASN A 97 -43.21 -13.45 -36.62
CA ASN A 97 -43.10 -14.26 -37.84
C ASN A 97 -44.45 -14.78 -38.31
N HIS A 98 -45.34 -15.10 -37.37
CA HIS A 98 -46.68 -15.58 -37.67
C HIS A 98 -47.63 -14.48 -38.13
N ASP A 99 -47.24 -13.20 -38.05
CA ASP A 99 -48.09 -12.10 -38.50
C ASP A 99 -47.96 -11.81 -40.00
N ILE A 100 -46.99 -12.46 -40.65
CA ILE A 100 -46.64 -12.30 -42.06
C ILE A 100 -47.25 -13.45 -42.89
N ILE A 101 -47.60 -13.16 -44.14
CA ILE A 101 -48.06 -14.16 -45.12
C ILE A 101 -46.86 -14.73 -45.87
N ARG A 102 -46.72 -16.06 -45.85
CA ARG A 102 -45.67 -16.79 -46.59
C ARG A 102 -46.03 -16.84 -48.08
N THR A 103 -45.50 -15.88 -48.84
CA THR A 103 -45.74 -15.72 -50.28
C THR A 103 -44.52 -15.16 -51.01
N ASP A 104 -44.43 -15.47 -52.30
CA ASP A 104 -43.43 -14.92 -53.23
C ASP A 104 -43.70 -13.45 -53.56
N ASP A 105 -44.94 -13.01 -53.42
CA ASP A 105 -45.35 -11.63 -53.62
C ASP A 105 -45.01 -10.78 -52.39
N VAL A 106 -43.84 -10.13 -52.40
CA VAL A 106 -43.33 -9.31 -51.28
C VAL A 106 -44.33 -8.24 -50.84
N ALA A 107 -45.12 -7.68 -51.75
CA ALA A 107 -46.10 -6.65 -51.42
C ALA A 107 -47.25 -7.17 -50.54
N LYS A 108 -47.58 -8.46 -50.64
CA LYS A 108 -48.67 -9.10 -49.89
C LYS A 108 -48.26 -9.70 -48.56
N ARG A 109 -46.95 -9.81 -48.30
CA ARG A 109 -46.41 -10.40 -47.06
C ARG A 109 -47.01 -9.74 -45.81
N TRP A 110 -47.20 -8.43 -45.85
CA TRP A 110 -47.68 -7.63 -44.73
C TRP A 110 -49.19 -7.42 -44.69
N ASP A 111 -49.96 -8.01 -45.63
CA ASP A 111 -51.41 -7.74 -45.72
C ASP A 111 -52.13 -8.07 -44.41
N LYS A 112 -51.84 -9.23 -43.83
CA LYS A 112 -52.44 -9.68 -42.57
C LYS A 112 -52.18 -8.71 -41.41
N TYR A 113 -50.92 -8.35 -41.18
CA TYR A 113 -50.55 -7.41 -40.11
C TYR A 113 -51.11 -6.01 -40.36
N ARG A 114 -51.03 -5.51 -41.60
CA ARG A 114 -51.56 -4.19 -41.98
C ARG A 114 -53.07 -4.09 -41.75
N ASP A 115 -53.81 -5.12 -42.17
CA ASP A 115 -55.27 -5.12 -42.09
C ASP A 115 -55.72 -5.24 -40.62
N PHE A 116 -54.96 -5.95 -39.78
CA PHE A 116 -55.11 -5.91 -38.33
C PHE A 116 -54.88 -4.51 -37.73
N LEU A 117 -53.75 -3.85 -38.05
CA LEU A 117 -53.47 -2.50 -37.56
C LEU A 117 -54.57 -1.51 -37.97
N LYS A 118 -55.05 -1.58 -39.22
CA LYS A 118 -56.18 -0.76 -39.70
C LYS A 118 -57.47 -1.06 -38.96
N LYS A 119 -57.76 -2.33 -38.70
CA LYS A 119 -58.98 -2.72 -37.97
C LYS A 119 -58.95 -2.21 -36.53
N PHE A 120 -57.80 -2.29 -35.87
CA PHE A 120 -57.63 -1.82 -34.49
C PHE A 120 -57.60 -0.29 -34.40
N TYR A 121 -56.66 0.40 -35.06
CA TYR A 121 -56.53 1.86 -34.96
C TYR A 121 -57.56 2.65 -35.77
N GLY A 122 -58.17 2.05 -36.80
CA GLY A 122 -58.93 2.76 -37.83
C GLY A 122 -58.01 3.30 -38.93
N GLU A 123 -57.11 4.22 -38.58
CA GLU A 123 -56.02 4.70 -39.43
C GLU A 123 -54.67 4.36 -38.79
N ILE A 124 -53.71 3.84 -39.58
CA ILE A 124 -52.40 3.48 -39.03
C ILE A 124 -51.68 4.76 -38.62
N PRO A 125 -51.22 4.89 -37.36
CA PRO A 125 -50.59 6.11 -36.88
C PRO A 125 -49.33 6.49 -37.67
N SER A 126 -49.10 7.80 -37.82
CA SER A 126 -48.00 8.36 -38.62
C SER A 126 -46.59 8.04 -38.10
N TRP A 127 -46.49 7.57 -36.85
CA TRP A 127 -45.24 7.14 -36.24
C TRP A 127 -44.79 5.72 -36.67
N TYR A 128 -45.58 4.99 -37.46
CA TYR A 128 -45.15 3.80 -38.19
C TYR A 128 -44.59 4.14 -39.58
N ASP A 129 -43.56 3.41 -40.01
CA ASP A 129 -43.12 3.38 -41.41
C ASP A 129 -43.91 2.30 -42.18
N LEU A 130 -44.81 2.70 -43.07
CA LEU A 130 -45.66 1.76 -43.82
C LEU A 130 -44.90 0.82 -44.77
N LYS A 131 -43.60 1.04 -45.03
CA LYS A 131 -42.79 0.16 -45.89
C LYS A 131 -42.28 -1.07 -45.14
N ASN A 132 -41.96 -0.93 -43.86
CA ASN A 132 -41.29 -1.96 -43.07
C ASN A 132 -41.90 -2.16 -41.68
N TYR A 133 -42.88 -1.36 -41.28
CA TYR A 133 -43.55 -1.35 -39.98
C TYR A 133 -42.62 -1.13 -38.78
N SER A 134 -41.44 -0.54 -39.00
CA SER A 134 -40.66 0.08 -37.91
C SER A 134 -41.38 1.31 -37.37
N LEU A 135 -41.15 1.66 -36.10
CA LEU A 135 -41.89 2.74 -35.44
C LEU A 135 -41.00 3.58 -34.53
N CYS A 136 -41.37 4.85 -34.35
CA CYS A 136 -40.71 5.77 -33.42
C CYS A 136 -41.77 6.61 -32.71
N ARG A 137 -42.07 6.30 -31.44
CA ARG A 137 -43.13 6.95 -30.67
C ARG A 137 -42.57 7.64 -29.43
N GLU A 138 -42.83 8.94 -29.33
CA GLU A 138 -42.25 9.82 -28.31
C GLU A 138 -43.29 10.20 -27.23
N TYR A 139 -42.95 9.99 -25.97
CA TYR A 139 -43.71 10.41 -24.79
C TYR A 139 -43.03 11.62 -24.13
N LYS A 140 -43.23 12.81 -24.72
CA LYS A 140 -42.53 14.08 -24.37
C LYS A 140 -42.52 14.41 -22.87
N ARG A 141 -43.67 14.28 -22.19
CA ARG A 141 -43.78 14.62 -20.76
C ARG A 141 -42.96 13.71 -19.86
N LYS A 142 -42.79 12.44 -20.25
CA LYS A 142 -42.06 11.42 -19.49
C LYS A 142 -40.62 11.26 -19.96
N LYS A 143 -40.23 11.95 -21.04
CA LYS A 143 -38.93 11.81 -21.72
C LYS A 143 -38.60 10.36 -22.04
N VAL A 144 -39.58 9.61 -22.58
CA VAL A 144 -39.38 8.22 -23.05
C VAL A 144 -39.65 8.18 -24.55
N VAL A 145 -38.83 7.44 -25.29
CA VAL A 145 -39.05 7.19 -26.72
C VAL A 145 -38.96 5.70 -27.01
N PHE A 146 -39.99 5.16 -27.66
CA PHE A 146 -40.02 3.78 -28.16
C PHE A 146 -39.54 3.74 -29.60
N VAL A 147 -38.54 2.91 -29.87
CA VAL A 147 -38.03 2.61 -31.21
C VAL A 147 -38.28 1.13 -31.52
N GLY A 148 -39.28 0.85 -32.34
CA GLY A 148 -39.61 -0.52 -32.73
C GLY A 148 -39.02 -0.89 -34.07
N PHE A 149 -38.42 -2.08 -34.14
CA PHE A 149 -37.80 -2.63 -35.32
C PHE A 149 -38.57 -3.85 -35.81
N ASN A 150 -38.74 -3.93 -37.13
CA ASN A 150 -39.20 -5.15 -37.74
C ASN A 150 -38.02 -6.10 -37.93
N SER A 151 -38.06 -7.20 -37.19
CA SER A 151 -37.01 -8.22 -37.18
C SER A 151 -37.33 -9.45 -38.04
N CYS A 152 -38.47 -9.50 -38.71
CA CYS A 152 -38.99 -10.72 -39.31
C CYS A 152 -38.69 -10.77 -40.81
N GLU A 153 -37.96 -11.80 -41.24
CA GLU A 153 -37.63 -12.04 -42.64
C GLU A 153 -38.10 -13.43 -43.09
N ILE A 154 -38.42 -13.55 -44.37
CA ILE A 154 -38.90 -14.79 -44.99
C ILE A 154 -38.11 -15.07 -46.26
N GLU A 155 -37.44 -16.22 -46.30
CA GLU A 155 -36.78 -16.75 -47.49
C GLU A 155 -37.32 -18.14 -47.84
N LYS A 156 -37.23 -18.56 -49.12
CA LYS A 156 -37.51 -19.95 -49.45
C LYS A 156 -36.41 -20.82 -48.87
N ARG A 157 -36.78 -21.91 -48.19
CA ARG A 157 -35.83 -22.84 -47.62
C ARG A 157 -34.95 -23.40 -48.74
N LYS A 158 -33.63 -23.23 -48.62
CA LYS A 158 -32.68 -23.82 -49.57
C LYS A 158 -32.69 -25.34 -49.40
N LEU A 159 -32.69 -26.07 -50.52
CA LEU A 159 -32.74 -27.54 -50.47
C LEU A 159 -31.41 -28.14 -49.98
N PHE A 160 -30.31 -27.41 -50.18
CA PHE A 160 -28.96 -27.77 -49.75
C PHE A 160 -28.42 -26.65 -48.86
N ASP A 161 -27.97 -27.01 -47.66
CA ASP A 161 -27.31 -26.05 -46.76
C ASP A 161 -25.87 -25.74 -47.20
N SER A 162 -25.30 -24.67 -46.64
CA SER A 162 -23.96 -24.19 -46.96
C SER A 162 -22.86 -25.22 -46.67
N ASP A 163 -23.07 -26.09 -45.68
CA ASP A 163 -22.09 -27.09 -45.26
C ASP A 163 -22.12 -28.31 -46.20
N TYR A 164 -23.30 -28.70 -46.68
CA TYR A 164 -23.49 -29.70 -47.71
C TYR A 164 -22.89 -29.24 -49.03
N ILE A 165 -23.13 -27.99 -49.42
CA ILE A 165 -22.53 -27.39 -50.62
C ILE A 165 -21.01 -27.33 -50.47
N ARG A 166 -20.47 -26.91 -49.32
CA ARG A 166 -19.02 -26.90 -49.06
C ARG A 166 -18.41 -28.30 -49.07
N THR A 167 -19.13 -29.28 -48.52
CA THR A 167 -18.72 -30.70 -48.52
C THR A 167 -18.73 -31.27 -49.93
N PHE A 168 -19.75 -30.95 -50.72
CA PHE A 168 -19.84 -31.29 -52.14
C PHE A 168 -18.70 -30.64 -52.92
N GLU A 169 -18.47 -29.34 -52.75
CA GLU A 169 -17.36 -28.60 -53.34
C GLU A 169 -16.00 -29.22 -52.96
N LYS A 170 -15.82 -29.66 -51.71
CA LYS A 170 -14.56 -30.22 -51.22
C LYS A 170 -14.29 -31.65 -51.67
N TYR A 171 -15.30 -32.51 -51.72
CA TYR A 171 -15.11 -33.97 -51.90
C TYR A 171 -15.58 -34.51 -53.25
N MET A 172 -16.35 -33.76 -54.05
CA MET A 172 -16.71 -34.16 -55.42
C MET A 172 -15.69 -33.63 -56.43
N GLY A 173 -14.89 -34.54 -56.99
CA GLY A 173 -13.98 -34.25 -58.12
C GLY A 173 -14.74 -34.16 -59.44
N GLU A 174 -14.20 -33.41 -60.40
CA GLU A 174 -14.81 -33.25 -61.74
C GLU A 174 -14.90 -34.58 -62.49
N GLU A 175 -13.96 -35.51 -62.24
CA GLU A 175 -13.96 -36.84 -62.84
C GLU A 175 -15.19 -37.71 -62.49
N LYS A 176 -15.95 -37.36 -61.44
CA LYS A 176 -17.16 -38.08 -61.01
C LYS A 176 -18.46 -37.52 -61.58
N LEU A 177 -18.42 -36.35 -62.21
CA LEU A 177 -19.59 -35.72 -62.82
C LEU A 177 -19.52 -35.96 -64.34
N GLU A 178 -20.17 -37.04 -64.80
CA GLU A 178 -20.17 -37.48 -66.20
C GLU A 178 -20.68 -36.38 -67.16
N SER A 179 -19.75 -35.53 -67.63
CA SER A 179 -19.99 -34.47 -68.63
C SER A 179 -20.74 -33.21 -68.14
N VAL A 180 -20.85 -32.99 -66.83
CA VAL A 180 -21.49 -31.77 -66.27
C VAL A 180 -20.47 -30.96 -65.48
N GLU A 181 -20.29 -29.68 -65.85
CA GLU A 181 -19.39 -28.76 -65.14
C GLU A 181 -19.80 -28.64 -63.67
N LYS A 182 -18.87 -28.96 -62.77
CA LYS A 182 -19.06 -28.91 -61.32
C LYS A 182 -19.62 -27.56 -60.85
N GLN A 183 -19.15 -26.47 -61.46
CA GLN A 183 -19.61 -25.12 -61.13
C GLN A 183 -21.09 -24.90 -61.46
N LYS A 184 -21.58 -25.43 -62.60
CA LYS A 184 -23.00 -25.35 -62.98
C LYS A 184 -23.88 -26.19 -62.05
N VAL A 185 -23.38 -27.32 -61.56
CA VAL A 185 -24.09 -28.14 -60.56
C VAL A 185 -24.18 -27.38 -59.23
N ILE A 186 -23.09 -26.75 -58.79
CA ILE A 186 -23.08 -25.92 -57.58
C ILE A 186 -24.05 -24.74 -57.71
N GLU A 187 -24.08 -24.06 -58.86
CA GLU A 187 -25.01 -22.97 -59.13
C GLU A 187 -26.46 -23.45 -59.13
N ALA A 188 -26.74 -24.61 -59.74
CA ALA A 188 -28.07 -25.23 -59.68
C ALA A 188 -28.45 -25.61 -58.24
N MET A 189 -27.56 -26.22 -57.46
CA MET A 189 -27.79 -26.53 -56.05
C MET A 189 -28.05 -25.27 -55.21
N LYS A 190 -27.35 -24.16 -55.48
CA LYS A 190 -27.57 -22.86 -54.83
C LYS A 190 -28.90 -22.22 -55.23
N ALA A 191 -29.40 -22.49 -56.45
CA ALA A 191 -30.63 -21.93 -57.00
C ALA A 191 -31.89 -22.73 -56.62
N VAL A 192 -31.76 -24.04 -56.36
CA VAL A 192 -32.91 -24.90 -56.00
C VAL A 192 -33.40 -24.58 -54.60
N THR A 193 -34.64 -24.12 -54.51
CA THR A 193 -35.34 -23.81 -53.27
C THR A 193 -36.55 -24.73 -53.09
N ALA A 194 -36.86 -25.07 -51.85
CA ALA A 194 -38.04 -25.87 -51.51
C ALA A 194 -39.33 -25.05 -51.69
N SER A 195 -40.47 -25.74 -51.69
CA SER A 195 -41.79 -25.10 -51.62
C SER A 195 -42.11 -24.53 -50.23
N SER A 196 -41.35 -24.90 -49.20
CA SER A 196 -41.47 -24.40 -47.83
C SER A 196 -40.60 -23.14 -47.62
N TYR A 197 -41.09 -22.21 -46.81
CA TYR A 197 -40.34 -21.02 -46.38
C TYR A 197 -39.60 -21.25 -45.06
N ASP A 198 -38.47 -20.55 -44.89
CA ASP A 198 -37.72 -20.40 -43.65
C ASP A 198 -37.92 -18.97 -43.13
N ASP A 199 -38.37 -18.87 -41.88
CA ASP A 199 -38.63 -17.59 -41.20
C ASP A 199 -37.48 -17.34 -40.22
N TYR A 200 -36.87 -16.15 -40.25
CA TYR A 200 -35.70 -15.86 -39.41
C TYR A 200 -35.61 -14.41 -38.96
N GLY A 201 -34.83 -14.19 -37.92
CA GLY A 201 -34.56 -12.87 -37.35
C GLY A 201 -33.49 -12.09 -38.12
N ARG A 202 -33.79 -10.88 -38.60
CA ARG A 202 -32.79 -9.92 -39.08
C ARG A 202 -33.33 -8.49 -39.01
N ILE A 203 -32.52 -7.54 -38.53
CA ILE A 203 -32.87 -6.11 -38.54
C ILE A 203 -31.93 -5.39 -39.52
N PRO A 204 -32.41 -4.91 -40.68
CA PRO A 204 -31.58 -4.19 -41.65
C PRO A 204 -30.97 -2.90 -41.07
N VAL A 205 -29.70 -2.63 -41.41
CA VAL A 205 -28.97 -1.41 -41.03
C VAL A 205 -29.67 -0.13 -41.48
N SER A 206 -30.42 -0.20 -42.58
CA SER A 206 -31.24 0.92 -43.05
C SER A 206 -32.32 1.32 -42.04
N GLN A 207 -32.96 0.36 -41.35
CA GLN A 207 -33.90 0.64 -40.27
C GLN A 207 -33.18 1.28 -39.08
N LEU A 208 -32.05 0.70 -38.64
CA LEU A 208 -31.23 1.23 -37.54
C LEU A 208 -30.78 2.68 -37.78
N THR A 209 -30.23 2.94 -38.97
CA THR A 209 -29.75 4.27 -39.36
C THR A 209 -30.89 5.27 -39.44
N ALA A 210 -32.05 4.87 -39.95
CA ALA A 210 -33.23 5.74 -40.01
C ALA A 210 -33.73 6.10 -38.60
N MET A 211 -33.77 5.14 -37.68
CA MET A 211 -34.18 5.38 -36.29
C MET A 211 -33.16 6.26 -35.55
N ALA A 212 -31.86 6.01 -35.68
CA ALA A 212 -30.81 6.83 -35.08
C ALA A 212 -30.92 8.32 -35.48
N ARG A 213 -31.33 8.61 -36.72
CA ARG A 213 -31.59 9.99 -37.17
C ARG A 213 -32.82 10.60 -36.52
N LYS A 214 -33.89 9.81 -36.28
CA LYS A 214 -35.14 10.29 -35.67
C LYS A 214 -34.96 10.67 -34.19
N ILE A 215 -34.07 9.98 -33.47
CA ILE A 215 -33.81 10.22 -32.04
C ILE A 215 -32.61 11.15 -31.77
N ARG A 216 -31.97 11.68 -32.81
CA ARG A 216 -30.82 12.59 -32.66
C ARG A 216 -31.27 13.86 -31.93
N GLY A 217 -30.58 14.19 -30.82
CA GLY A 217 -30.90 15.34 -29.98
C GLY A 217 -31.90 15.05 -28.85
N MET A 218 -32.22 13.77 -28.61
CA MET A 218 -33.03 13.31 -27.47
C MET A 218 -32.15 12.74 -26.35
N ASP A 219 -31.04 13.42 -26.02
CA ASP A 219 -30.02 12.90 -25.10
C ASP A 219 -30.53 12.75 -23.65
N ASP A 220 -31.56 13.51 -23.27
CA ASP A 220 -32.23 13.43 -21.98
C ASP A 220 -33.38 12.41 -21.94
N TYR A 221 -33.67 11.71 -23.05
CA TYR A 221 -34.71 10.68 -23.11
C TYR A 221 -34.18 9.30 -22.72
N THR A 222 -35.08 8.49 -22.16
CA THR A 222 -34.91 7.04 -22.02
C THR A 222 -35.36 6.38 -23.33
N VAL A 223 -34.40 5.84 -24.09
CA VAL A 223 -34.68 5.15 -25.36
C VAL A 223 -34.96 3.66 -25.08
N VAL A 224 -36.12 3.17 -25.54
CA VAL A 224 -36.58 1.78 -25.38
C VAL A 224 -36.70 1.13 -26.76
N ALA A 225 -35.95 0.06 -27.01
CA ALA A 225 -36.00 -0.66 -28.27
C ALA A 225 -36.95 -1.86 -28.21
N LEU A 226 -37.75 -2.06 -29.27
CA LEU A 226 -38.76 -3.12 -29.37
C LEU A 226 -38.52 -3.99 -30.61
N PHE A 227 -38.53 -5.32 -30.49
CA PHE A 227 -38.47 -6.24 -31.65
C PHE A 227 -38.95 -7.66 -31.29
N HIS A 228 -39.17 -8.55 -32.26
CA HIS A 228 -39.66 -9.91 -31.99
C HIS A 228 -38.54 -10.91 -31.66
N HIS A 229 -37.46 -10.98 -32.44
CA HIS A 229 -36.41 -11.99 -32.28
C HIS A 229 -35.39 -11.64 -31.18
N HIS A 230 -34.77 -12.64 -30.55
CA HIS A 230 -33.73 -12.39 -29.55
C HIS A 230 -32.33 -12.26 -30.21
N PHE A 231 -31.33 -11.77 -29.48
CA PHE A 231 -30.02 -11.39 -30.04
C PHE A 231 -28.84 -12.00 -29.26
N TYR A 232 -29.08 -13.06 -28.48
CA TYR A 232 -28.07 -13.68 -27.63
C TYR A 232 -27.94 -15.18 -27.91
N LEU A 233 -26.71 -15.68 -28.07
CA LEU A 233 -26.43 -17.11 -28.23
C LEU A 233 -26.39 -17.77 -26.85
N PHE A 234 -27.37 -18.63 -26.55
CA PHE A 234 -27.37 -19.45 -25.34
C PHE A 234 -26.46 -20.67 -25.52
N PRO A 235 -25.30 -20.76 -24.85
CA PRO A 235 -24.36 -21.87 -25.05
C PRO A 235 -24.97 -23.23 -24.70
N GLU A 236 -25.87 -23.29 -23.71
CA GLU A 236 -26.54 -24.53 -23.30
C GLU A 236 -27.57 -25.04 -24.31
N ILE A 237 -28.08 -24.14 -25.18
CA ILE A 237 -29.17 -24.40 -26.13
C ILE A 237 -28.63 -24.54 -27.56
N ALA A 238 -27.64 -23.73 -27.93
CA ALA A 238 -26.96 -23.81 -29.22
C ALA A 238 -26.38 -25.21 -29.47
N GLN A 239 -25.89 -25.89 -28.41
CA GLN A 239 -25.42 -27.27 -28.48
C GLN A 239 -26.53 -28.33 -28.56
N ARG A 240 -27.77 -28.02 -28.14
CA ARG A 240 -28.86 -29.00 -28.02
C ARG A 240 -29.92 -28.93 -29.11
N PHE A 241 -30.25 -27.72 -29.61
CA PHE A 241 -31.40 -27.51 -30.50
C PHE A 241 -31.12 -26.65 -31.73
N GLY A 242 -30.02 -25.87 -31.76
CA GLY A 242 -29.82 -24.83 -32.77
C GLY A 242 -30.79 -23.66 -32.57
N ASP A 243 -30.28 -22.43 -32.47
CA ASP A 243 -31.12 -21.27 -32.14
C ASP A 243 -31.63 -20.56 -33.39
N SER A 244 -32.74 -21.05 -33.97
CA SER A 244 -33.35 -20.46 -35.17
C SER A 244 -33.94 -19.06 -34.94
N SER A 245 -34.04 -18.63 -33.68
CA SER A 245 -34.75 -17.40 -33.29
C SER A 245 -33.81 -16.23 -32.98
N LEU A 246 -32.51 -16.48 -33.11
CA LEU A 246 -31.47 -15.46 -33.00
C LEU A 246 -31.50 -14.54 -34.22
N ILE A 247 -31.43 -13.23 -34.00
CA ILE A 247 -31.21 -12.24 -35.04
C ILE A 247 -29.87 -12.53 -35.71
N ARG A 248 -29.89 -12.90 -37.00
CA ARG A 248 -28.68 -13.32 -37.74
C ARG A 248 -27.58 -12.25 -37.79
N ASN A 249 -27.94 -10.97 -37.70
CA ASN A 249 -27.00 -9.85 -37.63
C ASN A 249 -26.94 -9.17 -36.23
N TYR A 250 -27.16 -9.93 -35.16
CA TYR A 250 -27.27 -9.41 -33.80
C TYR A 250 -26.08 -8.54 -33.35
N ALA A 251 -24.85 -8.89 -33.74
CA ALA A 251 -23.65 -8.14 -33.36
C ALA A 251 -23.71 -6.68 -33.86
N GLU A 252 -24.10 -6.49 -35.12
CA GLU A 252 -24.26 -5.17 -35.73
C GLU A 252 -25.45 -4.41 -35.13
N VAL A 253 -26.56 -5.11 -34.86
CA VAL A 253 -27.72 -4.52 -34.19
C VAL A 253 -27.32 -4.00 -32.80
N MET A 254 -26.62 -4.79 -31.99
CA MET A 254 -26.20 -4.40 -30.65
C MET A 254 -25.25 -3.20 -30.65
N GLN A 255 -24.29 -3.18 -31.57
CA GLN A 255 -23.39 -2.05 -31.73
C GLN A 255 -24.17 -0.76 -32.02
N GLN A 256 -25.15 -0.81 -32.93
CA GLN A 256 -25.98 0.34 -33.26
C GLN A 256 -26.93 0.76 -32.12
N LEU A 257 -27.54 -0.18 -31.40
CA LEU A 257 -28.36 0.14 -30.23
C LEU A 257 -27.52 0.82 -29.13
N SER A 258 -26.26 0.41 -28.96
CA SER A 258 -25.32 1.07 -28.06
C SER A 258 -25.03 2.51 -28.49
N TYR A 259 -24.78 2.77 -29.78
CA TYR A 259 -24.58 4.13 -30.31
C TYR A 259 -25.84 5.00 -30.22
N MET A 260 -27.01 4.38 -30.24
CA MET A 260 -28.30 5.05 -30.05
C MET A 260 -28.62 5.30 -28.56
N HIS A 261 -27.71 4.96 -27.63
CA HIS A 261 -27.90 5.05 -26.17
C HIS A 261 -29.19 4.35 -25.69
N VAL A 262 -29.52 3.20 -26.31
CA VAL A 262 -30.67 2.40 -25.91
C VAL A 262 -30.48 1.93 -24.47
N SER A 263 -31.50 2.15 -23.66
CA SER A 263 -31.45 1.90 -22.22
C SER A 263 -32.12 0.59 -21.82
N VAL A 264 -33.16 0.20 -22.57
CA VAL A 264 -34.01 -0.96 -22.33
C VAL A 264 -34.34 -1.57 -23.68
N VAL A 265 -34.31 -2.89 -23.76
CA VAL A 265 -34.77 -3.67 -24.91
C VAL A 265 -35.91 -4.57 -24.45
N MET A 266 -37.03 -4.50 -25.14
CA MET A 266 -38.16 -5.41 -24.94
C MET A 266 -38.33 -6.24 -26.20
N HIS A 267 -38.29 -7.56 -26.05
CA HIS A 267 -38.43 -8.44 -27.21
C HIS A 267 -39.35 -9.65 -26.97
N GLY A 268 -39.67 -10.34 -28.07
CA GLY A 268 -40.47 -11.56 -28.08
C GLY A 268 -39.68 -12.86 -28.23
N HIS A 269 -40.43 -13.94 -28.52
CA HIS A 269 -40.07 -15.31 -28.86
C HIS A 269 -39.90 -16.37 -27.75
N LYS A 270 -41.01 -17.10 -27.54
CA LYS A 270 -41.25 -18.56 -27.48
C LYS A 270 -40.47 -19.51 -26.58
N HIS A 271 -39.35 -19.17 -25.93
CA HIS A 271 -38.66 -20.17 -25.07
C HIS A 271 -38.58 -19.78 -23.60
N TYR A 272 -38.25 -18.54 -23.24
CA TYR A 272 -38.10 -18.15 -21.83
C TYR A 272 -38.42 -16.67 -21.60
N ALA A 273 -39.14 -16.38 -20.52
CA ALA A 273 -39.29 -15.02 -20.02
C ALA A 273 -37.98 -14.63 -19.30
N LEU A 274 -37.09 -13.97 -20.04
CA LEU A 274 -35.71 -13.63 -19.67
C LEU A 274 -35.59 -12.17 -19.24
N GLU A 275 -34.79 -11.92 -18.20
CA GLU A 275 -34.51 -10.59 -17.67
C GLU A 275 -33.03 -10.47 -17.34
N ARG A 276 -32.23 -9.82 -18.21
CA ARG A 276 -30.77 -9.74 -18.02
C ARG A 276 -30.18 -8.39 -18.46
N PRO A 277 -29.16 -7.87 -17.75
CA PRO A 277 -28.33 -6.79 -18.27
C PRO A 277 -27.41 -7.31 -19.38
N PHE A 278 -27.27 -6.54 -20.45
CA PHE A 278 -26.29 -6.78 -21.51
C PHE A 278 -25.18 -5.72 -21.41
N ILE A 279 -23.94 -6.21 -21.28
CA ILE A 279 -22.73 -5.39 -21.08
C ILE A 279 -22.03 -5.25 -22.43
N THR A 280 -21.88 -4.03 -22.93
CA THR A 280 -21.12 -3.73 -24.15
C THR A 280 -19.67 -3.37 -23.83
N GLU A 281 -18.77 -3.34 -24.83
CA GLU A 281 -17.35 -2.94 -24.61
C GLU A 281 -17.22 -1.53 -23.99
N GLY A 282 -18.17 -0.63 -24.30
CA GLY A 282 -18.27 0.69 -23.69
C GLY A 282 -18.58 0.69 -22.19
N TYR A 283 -18.86 -0.46 -21.57
CA TYR A 283 -18.97 -0.60 -20.11
C TYR A 283 -17.68 -0.25 -19.38
N PHE A 284 -16.52 -0.62 -19.96
CA PHE A 284 -15.21 -0.32 -19.38
C PHE A 284 -14.87 1.17 -19.46
N GLU A 285 -15.51 1.91 -20.37
CA GLU A 285 -15.42 3.36 -20.49
C GLU A 285 -16.46 4.07 -19.61
N SER A 286 -17.68 3.54 -19.51
CA SER A 286 -18.75 4.04 -18.66
C SER A 286 -19.79 2.96 -18.31
N PRO A 287 -20.11 2.75 -17.01
CA PRO A 287 -21.20 1.87 -16.57
C PRO A 287 -22.58 2.25 -17.13
N GLU A 288 -22.73 3.45 -17.68
CA GLU A 288 -23.97 3.99 -18.28
C GLU A 288 -24.45 3.20 -19.51
N ASN A 289 -23.57 2.38 -20.10
CA ASN A 289 -23.78 1.65 -21.36
C ASN A 289 -24.47 0.28 -21.19
N ILE A 290 -24.96 -0.08 -19.99
CA ILE A 290 -25.72 -1.32 -19.78
C ILE A 290 -27.10 -1.23 -20.46
N ILE A 291 -27.46 -2.23 -21.25
CA ILE A 291 -28.79 -2.37 -21.86
C ILE A 291 -29.58 -3.41 -21.07
N ASP A 292 -30.70 -3.04 -20.46
CA ASP A 292 -31.55 -4.02 -19.74
C ASP A 292 -32.52 -4.69 -20.71
N VAL A 293 -32.49 -6.01 -20.75
CA VAL A 293 -33.23 -6.81 -21.73
C VAL A 293 -34.36 -7.56 -21.04
N PHE A 294 -35.59 -7.36 -21.51
CA PHE A 294 -36.81 -7.99 -21.01
C PHE A 294 -37.52 -8.76 -22.12
N ALA A 295 -37.77 -10.04 -21.89
CA ALA A 295 -38.61 -10.86 -22.74
C ALA A 295 -39.95 -11.14 -22.06
N GLY A 296 -41.06 -10.80 -22.74
CA GLY A 296 -42.41 -10.97 -22.20
C GLY A 296 -42.88 -12.42 -22.10
N GLY A 297 -42.16 -13.37 -22.72
CA GLY A 297 -42.54 -14.78 -22.82
C GLY A 297 -43.68 -15.01 -23.80
N SER A 298 -44.65 -15.88 -23.46
CA SER A 298 -45.84 -16.12 -24.29
C SER A 298 -47.09 -16.07 -23.44
N VAL A 299 -48.04 -15.24 -23.87
CA VAL A 299 -49.28 -14.98 -23.13
C VAL A 299 -50.34 -16.05 -23.41
N GLY A 300 -50.45 -16.55 -24.64
CA GLY A 300 -51.65 -17.29 -25.06
C GLY A 300 -51.43 -18.66 -25.73
N THR A 301 -50.21 -19.12 -25.97
CA THR A 301 -49.98 -20.40 -26.67
C THR A 301 -50.57 -21.62 -25.96
N ASP A 302 -51.21 -22.55 -26.67
CA ASP A 302 -51.70 -23.83 -26.13
C ASP A 302 -50.60 -24.89 -25.93
N ARG A 303 -49.35 -24.58 -26.31
CA ARG A 303 -48.24 -25.55 -26.38
C ARG A 303 -47.32 -25.53 -25.17
N LYS A 304 -47.68 -24.80 -24.11
CA LYS A 304 -46.85 -24.60 -22.92
C LYS A 304 -47.66 -24.75 -21.64
N ASP A 305 -46.98 -25.20 -20.61
CA ASP A 305 -47.53 -25.32 -19.25
C ASP A 305 -47.47 -23.98 -18.47
N GLU A 306 -46.70 -23.01 -18.97
CA GLU A 306 -46.48 -21.70 -18.32
C GLU A 306 -46.74 -20.54 -19.30
N HIS A 307 -47.58 -19.57 -18.87
CA HIS A 307 -47.92 -18.35 -19.59
C HIS A 307 -47.48 -17.11 -18.82
N THR A 308 -46.88 -16.12 -19.47
CA THR A 308 -46.32 -14.95 -18.78
C THR A 308 -46.63 -13.64 -19.46
N PHE A 309 -46.77 -12.59 -18.66
CA PHE A 309 -46.72 -11.19 -19.08
C PHE A 309 -46.04 -10.33 -18.02
N GLY A 310 -45.73 -9.07 -18.36
CA GLY A 310 -45.03 -8.15 -17.45
C GLY A 310 -45.68 -6.78 -17.38
N VAL A 311 -45.57 -6.13 -16.21
CA VAL A 311 -45.82 -4.69 -16.05
C VAL A 311 -44.49 -4.02 -15.69
N LEU A 312 -44.06 -3.04 -16.48
CA LEU A 312 -42.80 -2.31 -16.30
C LEU A 312 -43.07 -0.86 -15.92
N ASP A 313 -42.50 -0.42 -14.79
CA ASP A 313 -42.42 0.98 -14.42
C ASP A 313 -41.06 1.54 -14.85
N LEU A 314 -41.05 2.39 -15.88
CA LEU A 314 -39.87 3.14 -16.29
C LEU A 314 -39.82 4.47 -15.56
N TYR A 315 -38.74 4.72 -14.86
CA TYR A 315 -38.54 5.96 -14.12
C TYR A 315 -37.66 6.92 -14.91
N GLY A 316 -37.68 8.21 -14.53
CA GLY A 316 -36.85 9.23 -15.15
C GLY A 316 -35.36 9.00 -14.84
N LYS A 317 -34.47 9.62 -15.61
CA LYS A 317 -33.02 9.54 -15.35
C LYS A 317 -32.61 10.07 -13.97
N ASP A 318 -33.45 10.90 -13.35
CA ASP A 318 -33.22 11.53 -12.04
C ASP A 318 -33.79 10.72 -10.86
N ASP A 319 -34.51 9.62 -11.11
CA ASP A 319 -35.18 8.81 -10.07
C ASP A 319 -34.23 7.76 -9.46
N ASP A 320 -34.39 7.45 -8.16
CA ASP A 320 -33.61 6.47 -7.37
C ASP A 320 -33.75 5.01 -7.85
N ILE A 321 -34.53 4.77 -8.90
CA ILE A 321 -34.84 3.47 -9.49
C ILE A 321 -34.83 3.67 -10.99
N LYS A 322 -34.16 2.81 -11.77
CA LYS A 322 -34.22 2.91 -13.23
C LYS A 322 -35.53 2.33 -13.75
N LEU A 323 -35.85 1.11 -13.30
CA LEU A 323 -37.07 0.44 -13.65
C LEU A 323 -37.51 -0.56 -12.57
N ARG A 324 -38.81 -0.82 -12.48
CA ARG A 324 -39.36 -1.98 -11.78
C ARG A 324 -40.13 -2.85 -12.77
N HIS A 325 -39.96 -4.15 -12.67
CA HIS A 325 -40.68 -5.13 -13.47
C HIS A 325 -41.47 -6.06 -12.57
N TYR A 326 -42.77 -6.16 -12.82
CA TYR A 326 -43.72 -7.04 -12.16
C TYR A 326 -44.11 -8.13 -13.15
N LYS A 327 -43.65 -9.35 -12.91
CA LYS A 327 -43.88 -10.48 -13.80
C LYS A 327 -45.00 -11.37 -13.29
N PHE A 328 -45.98 -11.57 -14.15
CA PHE A 328 -47.12 -12.46 -13.96
C PHE A 328 -46.83 -13.80 -14.64
N CYS A 329 -47.06 -14.88 -13.92
CA CYS A 329 -46.80 -16.24 -14.39
C CYS A 329 -47.98 -17.13 -14.05
N TYR A 330 -48.69 -17.62 -15.07
CA TYR A 330 -49.74 -18.61 -14.90
C TYR A 330 -49.18 -19.99 -15.13
N LYS A 331 -49.48 -20.89 -14.21
CA LYS A 331 -49.19 -22.32 -14.33
C LYS A 331 -50.48 -23.09 -14.08
N ASP A 332 -50.87 -23.93 -15.02
CA ASP A 332 -52.17 -24.63 -14.98
C ASP A 332 -53.36 -23.67 -14.71
N GLU A 333 -53.38 -22.53 -15.40
CA GLU A 333 -54.37 -21.43 -15.26
C GLU A 333 -54.42 -20.71 -13.91
N LYS A 334 -53.49 -21.00 -12.99
CA LYS A 334 -53.39 -20.29 -11.69
C LYS A 334 -52.24 -19.31 -11.72
N LEU A 335 -52.50 -18.09 -11.27
CA LEU A 335 -51.47 -17.06 -11.10
C LEU A 335 -50.54 -17.44 -9.94
N GLU A 336 -49.25 -17.60 -10.25
CA GLU A 336 -48.18 -17.67 -9.24
C GLU A 336 -47.98 -16.31 -8.56
N PRO A 337 -47.36 -16.25 -7.36
CA PRO A 337 -46.96 -14.99 -6.77
C PRO A 337 -46.16 -14.12 -7.75
N ILE A 338 -46.55 -12.84 -7.87
CA ILE A 338 -45.92 -11.89 -8.78
C ILE A 338 -44.43 -11.76 -8.43
N LYS A 339 -43.58 -11.95 -9.44
CA LYS A 339 -42.13 -11.81 -9.29
C LYS A 339 -41.77 -10.35 -9.57
N GLU A 340 -41.36 -9.62 -8.54
CA GLU A 340 -40.88 -8.24 -8.66
C GLU A 340 -39.36 -8.21 -8.85
N LYS A 341 -38.90 -7.43 -9.82
CA LYS A 341 -37.49 -7.13 -10.04
C LYS A 341 -37.28 -5.64 -10.18
N GLN A 342 -36.46 -5.08 -9.30
CA GLN A 342 -36.05 -3.69 -9.37
C GLN A 342 -34.66 -3.59 -10.00
N VAL A 343 -34.50 -2.74 -11.00
CA VAL A 343 -33.19 -2.37 -11.54
C VAL A 343 -32.79 -1.03 -10.92
N PRO A 344 -31.68 -0.97 -10.14
CA PRO A 344 -31.19 0.26 -9.55
C PRO A 344 -30.77 1.27 -10.65
N PRO A 345 -30.69 2.57 -10.32
CA PRO A 345 -30.40 3.62 -11.28
C PRO A 345 -29.04 3.41 -11.95
N LYS A 346 -28.93 3.84 -13.21
CA LYS A 346 -27.72 3.83 -14.05
C LYS A 346 -26.58 4.73 -13.53
N LYS A 347 -26.82 5.44 -12.43
CA LYS A 347 -25.86 6.11 -11.58
C LYS A 347 -26.41 6.05 -10.17
N THR A 348 -25.71 5.36 -9.28
CA THR A 348 -25.48 5.92 -7.95
C THR A 348 -24.09 6.54 -7.95
N SER A 349 -23.85 7.57 -8.80
CA SER A 349 -23.36 8.78 -8.13
C SER A 349 -24.48 9.05 -7.15
N GLY A 350 -24.22 8.97 -5.84
CA GLY A 350 -25.24 9.04 -4.78
C GLY A 350 -26.34 10.03 -5.11
N ARG A 351 -27.53 9.92 -4.48
CA ARG A 351 -28.46 11.06 -4.42
C ARG A 351 -27.64 12.34 -4.41
N VAL A 352 -27.68 13.09 -5.52
CA VAL A 352 -26.84 14.28 -5.62
C VAL A 352 -27.24 15.07 -4.40
N VAL A 353 -26.29 15.36 -3.52
CA VAL A 353 -26.65 15.97 -2.24
C VAL A 353 -27.02 17.40 -2.55
N LYS A 354 -28.27 17.64 -2.94
CA LYS A 354 -28.73 18.94 -3.35
C LYS A 354 -29.05 19.74 -2.11
N LEU A 355 -28.01 20.29 -1.49
CA LEU A 355 -28.06 20.98 -0.20
C LEU A 355 -29.23 21.97 -0.10
N LEU A 356 -29.48 22.73 -1.18
CA LEU A 356 -30.57 23.71 -1.24
C LEU A 356 -31.95 23.05 -1.33
N GLU A 357 -32.11 21.96 -2.08
CA GLU A 357 -33.38 21.22 -2.15
C GLU A 357 -33.69 20.53 -0.81
N ILE A 358 -32.67 20.00 -0.11
CA ILE A 358 -32.85 19.42 1.23
C ILE A 358 -33.29 20.51 2.22
N LEU A 359 -32.65 21.68 2.20
CA LEU A 359 -33.05 22.79 3.06
C LEU A 359 -34.46 23.30 2.72
N GLU A 360 -34.79 23.41 1.43
CA GLU A 360 -36.13 23.79 0.98
C GLU A 360 -37.19 22.79 1.44
N MET A 361 -36.90 21.48 1.39
CA MET A 361 -37.81 20.44 1.86
C MET A 361 -37.97 20.44 3.38
N LEU A 362 -36.87 20.58 4.13
CA LEU A 362 -36.88 20.54 5.60
C LEU A 362 -37.46 21.83 6.22
N ARG A 363 -37.07 23.00 5.70
CA ARG A 363 -37.39 24.33 6.24
C ARG A 363 -37.45 25.39 5.11
N PRO A 364 -38.56 25.46 4.34
CA PRO A 364 -38.72 26.40 3.21
C PRO A 364 -38.48 27.87 3.58
N GLU A 365 -38.84 28.27 4.80
CA GLU A 365 -38.65 29.63 5.29
C GLU A 365 -37.17 29.99 5.46
N LYS A 366 -36.35 29.05 5.96
CA LYS A 366 -34.90 29.23 6.11
C LYS A 366 -34.20 29.24 4.76
N TYR A 367 -34.64 28.39 3.83
CA TYR A 367 -34.18 28.43 2.44
C TYR A 367 -34.42 29.82 1.81
N LYS A 368 -35.63 30.37 1.94
CA LYS A 368 -35.96 31.71 1.40
C LYS A 368 -35.11 32.81 2.04
N THR A 369 -34.89 32.76 3.36
CA THR A 369 -34.01 33.71 4.07
C THR A 369 -32.57 33.63 3.57
N TYR A 370 -32.05 32.41 3.36
CA TYR A 370 -30.73 32.20 2.78
C TYR A 370 -30.63 32.81 1.38
N VAL A 371 -31.53 32.45 0.45
CA VAL A 371 -31.52 32.96 -0.93
C VAL A 371 -31.58 34.49 -0.95
N THR A 372 -32.47 35.09 -0.15
CA THR A 372 -32.61 36.56 -0.07
C THR A 372 -31.35 37.22 0.48
N THR A 373 -30.66 36.58 1.44
CA THR A 373 -29.40 37.10 2.00
C THR A 373 -28.27 37.00 0.99
N SER A 374 -28.17 35.86 0.31
CA SER A 374 -27.17 35.62 -0.72
C SER A 374 -27.35 36.56 -1.92
N GLU A 375 -28.59 36.82 -2.37
CA GLU A 375 -28.88 37.79 -3.43
C GLU A 375 -28.48 39.22 -3.04
N LYS A 376 -28.68 39.62 -1.76
CA LYS A 376 -28.19 40.93 -1.27
C LYS A 376 -26.66 41.02 -1.29
N ALA A 377 -25.95 39.90 -1.18
CA ALA A 377 -24.50 39.79 -1.34
C ALA A 377 -24.10 39.59 -2.83
N PHE A 378 -24.62 40.48 -3.69
CA PHE A 378 -24.68 40.37 -5.17
C PHE A 378 -23.35 40.00 -5.88
N SER A 379 -22.18 40.36 -5.36
CA SER A 379 -20.91 40.15 -6.08
C SER A 379 -20.28 38.77 -5.84
N SER A 380 -20.71 38.04 -4.80
CA SER A 380 -20.24 36.68 -4.49
C SER A 380 -21.26 35.58 -4.85
N TYR A 381 -22.49 35.95 -5.21
CA TYR A 381 -23.63 35.05 -5.33
C TYR A 381 -23.40 33.88 -6.29
N ASP A 382 -22.96 34.16 -7.52
CA ASP A 382 -22.74 33.11 -8.53
C ASP A 382 -21.63 32.13 -8.12
N TYR A 383 -20.55 32.63 -7.50
CA TYR A 383 -19.45 31.77 -7.04
C TYR A 383 -19.86 30.87 -5.88
N CYS A 384 -20.60 31.42 -4.92
CA CYS A 384 -21.10 30.63 -3.79
C CYS A 384 -22.04 29.53 -4.29
N LYS A 385 -22.89 29.83 -5.29
CA LYS A 385 -23.75 28.84 -5.93
C LYS A 385 -22.95 27.70 -6.58
N ASP A 386 -21.88 28.03 -7.32
CA ASP A 386 -21.01 27.01 -7.93
C ASP A 386 -20.25 26.19 -6.89
N ILE A 387 -19.74 26.81 -5.82
CA ILE A 387 -19.07 26.12 -4.71
C ILE A 387 -20.06 25.18 -4.00
N ILE A 388 -21.31 25.61 -3.78
CA ILE A 388 -22.34 24.76 -3.19
C ILE A 388 -22.59 23.53 -4.06
N ASN A 389 -22.66 23.70 -5.38
CA ASN A 389 -22.79 22.58 -6.31
C ASN A 389 -21.56 21.66 -6.26
N TRP A 390 -20.36 22.23 -6.12
CA TRP A 390 -19.12 21.46 -5.93
C TRP A 390 -19.13 20.64 -4.65
N VAL A 391 -19.44 21.25 -3.51
CA VAL A 391 -19.53 20.55 -2.23
C VAL A 391 -20.59 19.46 -2.31
N SER A 392 -21.75 19.78 -2.89
CA SER A 392 -22.83 18.83 -3.15
C SER A 392 -22.34 17.61 -3.93
N ALA A 393 -21.61 17.83 -5.03
CA ALA A 393 -21.04 16.77 -5.85
C ALA A 393 -19.90 16.01 -5.16
N ALA A 394 -19.10 16.67 -4.32
CA ALA A 394 -17.98 16.05 -3.61
C ALA A 394 -18.43 15.11 -2.48
N ILE A 395 -19.54 15.43 -1.80
CA ILE A 395 -20.11 14.57 -0.75
C ILE A 395 -21.16 13.59 -1.28
N THR A 396 -21.51 13.69 -2.55
CA THR A 396 -22.40 12.74 -3.21
C THR A 396 -21.85 11.30 -3.10
N GLY A 397 -22.71 10.34 -2.81
CA GLY A 397 -22.30 8.94 -2.59
C GLY A 397 -21.85 8.60 -1.16
N PHE A 398 -21.51 9.59 -0.33
CA PHE A 398 -21.13 9.36 1.08
C PHE A 398 -22.36 9.35 1.99
N THR A 399 -22.97 8.18 2.16
CA THR A 399 -24.28 8.01 2.84
C THR A 399 -24.31 8.44 4.31
N ASP A 400 -23.17 8.41 5.02
CA ASP A 400 -23.10 8.82 6.43
C ASP A 400 -23.23 10.35 6.58
N ALA A 401 -22.51 11.12 5.75
CA ALA A 401 -22.58 12.59 5.75
C ALA A 401 -23.98 13.09 5.36
N TYR A 402 -24.62 12.41 4.41
CA TYR A 402 -25.98 12.71 3.99
C TYR A 402 -27.00 12.57 5.13
N ARG A 403 -26.87 11.56 6.00
CA ARG A 403 -27.76 11.36 7.15
C ARG A 403 -27.72 12.54 8.13
N TYR A 404 -26.55 13.14 8.36
CA TYR A 404 -26.44 14.34 9.20
C TYR A 404 -27.15 15.54 8.57
N LEU A 405 -27.08 15.70 7.24
CA LEU A 405 -27.74 16.79 6.52
C LEU A 405 -29.26 16.65 6.50
N GLU A 406 -29.80 15.44 6.38
CA GLU A 406 -31.25 15.19 6.44
C GLU A 406 -31.83 15.36 7.86
N HIS A 407 -31.08 14.98 8.89
CA HIS A 407 -31.59 14.94 10.26
C HIS A 407 -31.64 16.32 10.93
N ASP A 408 -30.67 17.20 10.64
CA ASP A 408 -30.60 18.53 11.24
C ASP A 408 -30.23 19.59 10.20
N TYR A 409 -31.21 20.45 9.89
CA TYR A 409 -31.06 21.52 8.90
C TYR A 409 -30.00 22.57 9.30
N HIS A 410 -29.64 22.68 10.58
CA HIS A 410 -28.56 23.59 11.00
C HIS A 410 -27.22 23.19 10.39
N ASN A 411 -26.97 21.91 10.15
CA ASN A 411 -25.76 21.44 9.45
C ASN A 411 -25.64 22.07 8.06
N ILE A 412 -26.77 22.15 7.33
CA ILE A 412 -26.82 22.80 6.02
C ILE A 412 -26.60 24.31 6.18
N LEU A 413 -27.23 24.96 7.17
CA LEU A 413 -27.07 26.40 7.40
C LEU A 413 -25.62 26.79 7.77
N PHE A 414 -24.94 26.01 8.63
CA PHE A 414 -23.54 26.22 8.97
C PHE A 414 -22.62 26.02 7.76
N LEU A 415 -22.86 24.98 6.94
CA LEU A 415 -22.13 24.75 5.70
C LEU A 415 -22.30 25.89 4.70
N LEU A 416 -23.54 26.32 4.45
CA LEU A 416 -23.86 27.42 3.55
C LEU A 416 -23.27 28.75 4.04
N TYR A 417 -23.36 29.01 5.34
CA TYR A 417 -22.74 30.18 5.96
C TYR A 417 -21.22 30.15 5.78
N ALA A 418 -20.59 29.00 6.04
CA ALA A 418 -19.16 28.84 5.94
C ALA A 418 -18.65 29.12 4.52
N ILE A 419 -19.33 28.60 3.49
CA ILE A 419 -18.99 28.87 2.08
C ILE A 419 -19.05 30.37 1.80
N ASN A 420 -20.17 31.02 2.11
CA ASN A 420 -20.35 32.44 1.79
C ASN A 420 -19.39 33.34 2.57
N TYR A 421 -19.24 33.11 3.87
CA TYR A 421 -18.38 33.92 4.73
C TYR A 421 -16.89 33.68 4.42
N ARG A 422 -16.49 32.45 4.05
CA ARG A 422 -15.13 32.16 3.61
C ARG A 422 -14.80 32.89 2.32
N VAL A 423 -15.69 32.86 1.32
CA VAL A 423 -15.49 33.52 0.02
C VAL A 423 -15.24 35.01 0.20
N ILE A 424 -16.09 35.72 0.94
CA ILE A 424 -15.91 37.16 1.17
C ILE A 424 -14.65 37.46 2.00
N SER A 425 -14.32 36.62 2.99
CA SER A 425 -13.12 36.80 3.82
C SER A 425 -11.86 36.58 3.00
N TYR A 426 -11.84 35.56 2.13
CA TYR A 426 -10.71 35.26 1.27
C TYR A 426 -10.46 36.39 0.26
N MET A 427 -11.51 36.98 -0.32
CA MET A 427 -11.40 38.16 -1.19
C MET A 427 -10.71 39.35 -0.50
N LYS A 428 -10.98 39.53 0.80
CA LYS A 428 -10.29 40.51 1.65
C LYS A 428 -8.84 40.14 1.93
N LEU A 429 -8.57 38.88 2.29
CA LEU A 429 -7.21 38.39 2.60
C LEU A 429 -6.24 38.51 1.43
N VAL A 430 -6.74 38.39 0.19
CA VAL A 430 -5.95 38.57 -1.05
C VAL A 430 -5.83 40.06 -1.44
N GLY A 431 -6.38 40.99 -0.66
CA GLY A 431 -6.22 42.44 -0.81
C GLY A 431 -7.03 43.06 -1.95
N LYS A 432 -8.06 42.37 -2.45
CA LYS A 432 -8.79 42.78 -3.68
C LYS A 432 -10.17 43.40 -3.43
N ALA A 433 -10.72 43.36 -2.21
CA ALA A 433 -12.13 43.75 -1.97
C ALA A 433 -12.50 44.19 -0.52
N ASP A 434 -11.70 45.03 0.14
CA ASP A 434 -11.96 45.45 1.54
C ASP A 434 -13.34 46.11 1.76
N SER A 435 -13.70 47.06 0.89
CA SER A 435 -14.98 47.77 0.99
C SER A 435 -16.20 46.87 0.75
N TYR A 436 -16.03 45.83 -0.08
CA TYR A 436 -17.08 44.83 -0.31
C TYR A 436 -17.25 43.92 0.91
N PHE A 437 -16.15 43.48 1.52
CA PHE A 437 -16.19 42.68 2.75
C PHE A 437 -16.95 43.41 3.85
N GLU A 438 -16.71 44.70 4.08
CA GLU A 438 -17.41 45.49 5.12
C GLU A 438 -18.94 45.57 4.90
N SER A 439 -19.39 45.54 3.65
CA SER A 439 -20.81 45.56 3.31
C SER A 439 -21.44 44.16 3.41
N ALA A 440 -20.80 43.15 2.81
CA ALA A 440 -21.31 41.78 2.76
C ALA A 440 -21.27 41.09 4.14
N SER A 441 -20.22 41.31 4.94
CA SER A 441 -20.10 40.76 6.30
C SER A 441 -21.26 41.18 7.19
N LYS A 442 -21.76 42.43 7.09
CA LYS A 442 -22.93 42.91 7.85
C LYS A 442 -24.21 42.12 7.54
N ASN A 443 -24.42 41.75 6.28
CA ASN A 443 -25.57 40.94 5.89
C ASN A 443 -25.47 39.52 6.45
N TRP A 444 -24.27 38.92 6.38
CA TRP A 444 -24.02 37.59 6.97
C TRP A 444 -24.03 37.61 8.50
N ASP A 445 -23.59 38.69 9.14
CA ASP A 445 -23.69 38.91 10.57
C ASP A 445 -25.14 38.88 11.06
N ALA A 446 -26.04 39.56 10.33
CA ALA A 446 -27.46 39.53 10.62
C ALA A 446 -28.03 38.11 10.45
N PHE A 447 -27.64 37.41 9.38
CA PHE A 447 -28.04 36.02 9.15
C PHE A 447 -27.57 35.09 10.26
N TYR A 448 -26.33 35.24 10.75
CA TYR A 448 -25.78 34.46 11.85
C TYR A 448 -26.62 34.63 13.13
N THR A 449 -26.90 35.87 13.51
CA THR A 449 -27.69 36.18 14.72
C THR A 449 -29.12 35.66 14.62
N GLU A 450 -29.75 35.74 13.45
CA GLU A 450 -31.13 35.28 13.27
C GLU A 450 -31.25 33.75 13.14
N ASN A 451 -30.25 33.07 12.57
CA ASN A 451 -30.39 31.66 12.13
C ASN A 451 -29.42 30.66 12.77
N LEU A 452 -28.27 31.10 13.29
CA LEU A 452 -27.23 30.22 13.83
C LEU A 452 -27.02 30.38 15.34
N GLU A 453 -27.20 31.59 15.89
CA GLU A 453 -26.90 31.89 17.30
C GLU A 453 -27.75 31.08 18.29
N ASN A 454 -29.01 30.78 17.93
CA ASN A 454 -29.93 30.00 18.77
C ASN A 454 -29.92 28.48 18.50
N SER A 455 -28.94 27.97 17.75
CA SER A 455 -28.86 26.55 17.36
C SER A 455 -28.29 25.59 18.43
N GLY A 456 -27.94 26.13 19.61
CA GLY A 456 -27.18 25.39 20.64
C GLY A 456 -25.67 25.33 20.39
N PHE A 457 -25.16 26.16 19.46
CA PHE A 457 -23.74 26.29 19.15
C PHE A 457 -22.98 26.97 20.30
N SER A 458 -21.97 26.30 20.85
CA SER A 458 -21.29 26.76 22.08
C SER A 458 -20.09 27.69 21.85
N VAL A 459 -19.70 27.93 20.60
CA VAL A 459 -18.53 28.75 20.25
C VAL A 459 -18.96 30.21 20.11
N SER A 460 -18.17 31.15 20.63
CA SER A 460 -18.51 32.57 20.49
C SER A 460 -18.42 33.01 19.04
N LYS A 461 -19.23 34.01 18.67
CA LYS A 461 -19.25 34.55 17.30
C LYS A 461 -17.86 35.05 16.87
N GLU A 462 -17.14 35.73 17.76
CA GLU A 462 -15.80 36.25 17.49
C GLU A 462 -14.80 35.13 17.22
N GLU A 463 -14.81 34.07 18.04
CA GLU A 463 -13.92 32.91 17.88
C GLU A 463 -14.27 32.12 16.60
N TYR A 464 -15.56 31.97 16.29
CA TYR A 464 -16.00 31.34 15.05
C TYR A 464 -15.59 32.14 13.80
N HIS A 465 -15.70 33.47 13.85
CA HIS A 465 -15.32 34.33 12.72
C HIS A 465 -13.81 34.39 12.47
N GLN A 466 -12.99 34.18 13.51
CA GLN A 466 -11.53 34.10 13.37
C GLN A 466 -11.08 32.94 12.47
N LEU A 467 -11.84 31.84 12.39
CA LEU A 467 -11.56 30.72 11.46
C LEU A 467 -11.45 31.21 10.01
N PHE A 468 -12.40 32.05 9.58
CA PHE A 468 -12.49 32.51 8.20
C PHE A 468 -11.44 33.57 7.84
N MET A 469 -10.81 34.18 8.84
CA MET A 469 -9.78 35.21 8.66
C MET A 469 -8.36 34.65 8.58
N GLN A 470 -8.16 33.34 8.73
CA GLN A 470 -6.85 32.71 8.52
C GLN A 470 -6.56 32.53 7.03
N LYS A 471 -5.38 32.96 6.55
CA LYS A 471 -5.03 32.88 5.12
C LYS A 471 -4.77 31.44 4.66
N ARG A 472 -3.99 30.65 5.42
CA ARG A 472 -3.61 29.28 5.02
C ARG A 472 -4.53 28.26 5.67
N LEU A 473 -4.94 27.23 4.92
CA LEU A 473 -5.79 26.14 5.44
C LEU A 473 -5.20 25.42 6.65
N LYS A 474 -3.88 25.25 6.70
CA LYS A 474 -3.19 24.67 7.87
C LYS A 474 -3.41 25.49 9.15
N ASP A 475 -3.46 26.82 9.04
CA ASP A 475 -3.73 27.71 10.17
C ASP A 475 -5.21 27.67 10.59
N VAL A 476 -6.13 27.50 9.62
CA VAL A 476 -7.56 27.28 9.88
C VAL A 476 -7.75 26.00 10.69
N ALA A 477 -7.16 24.89 10.25
CA ALA A 477 -7.23 23.60 10.93
C ALA A 477 -6.69 23.69 12.36
N ALA A 478 -5.47 24.21 12.54
CA ALA A 478 -4.88 24.37 13.86
C ALA A 478 -5.70 25.28 14.81
N HIS A 479 -6.43 26.26 14.28
CA HIS A 479 -7.37 27.06 15.07
C HIS A 479 -8.64 26.29 15.40
N CYS A 480 -9.21 25.54 14.45
CA CYS A 480 -10.38 24.70 14.66
C CYS A 480 -10.11 23.61 15.70
N ASP A 481 -8.94 22.97 15.70
CA ASP A 481 -8.55 21.97 16.70
C ASP A 481 -8.57 22.54 18.11
N LYS A 482 -8.09 23.78 18.29
CA LYS A 482 -8.16 24.48 19.59
C LYS A 482 -9.60 24.73 20.03
N ILE A 483 -10.51 24.99 19.10
CA ILE A 483 -11.94 25.18 19.39
C ILE A 483 -12.57 23.83 19.75
N LEU A 484 -12.35 22.79 18.94
CA LEU A 484 -12.88 21.44 19.14
C LEU A 484 -12.43 20.82 20.46
N ASN A 485 -11.15 20.98 20.84
CA ASN A 485 -10.62 20.49 22.11
C ASN A 485 -11.28 21.12 23.34
N ARG A 486 -11.87 22.31 23.20
CA ARG A 486 -12.63 23.01 24.26
C ARG A 486 -14.15 22.82 24.11
N CYS A 487 -14.60 22.20 23.02
CA CYS A 487 -16.01 22.05 22.69
C CYS A 487 -16.60 20.77 23.29
N GLY A 488 -17.40 20.93 24.36
CA GLY A 488 -17.95 19.80 25.12
C GLY A 488 -19.24 19.17 24.58
N ASN A 489 -19.86 19.74 23.53
CA ASN A 489 -21.12 19.22 22.99
C ASN A 489 -20.99 18.70 21.55
N LYS A 490 -21.59 17.54 21.29
CA LYS A 490 -21.52 16.84 20.00
C LYS A 490 -22.13 17.62 18.83
N PRO A 491 -23.27 18.33 18.97
CA PRO A 491 -23.83 19.13 17.88
C PRO A 491 -22.88 20.21 17.36
N SER A 492 -22.20 20.93 18.27
CA SER A 492 -21.24 21.98 17.87
C SER A 492 -20.01 21.41 17.16
N GLN A 493 -19.55 20.21 17.55
CA GLN A 493 -18.48 19.51 16.85
C GLN A 493 -18.88 19.15 15.41
N VAL A 494 -20.14 18.71 15.21
CA VAL A 494 -20.70 18.42 13.88
C VAL A 494 -20.85 19.70 13.05
N TYR A 495 -21.34 20.80 13.64
CA TYR A 495 -21.43 22.10 12.97
C TYR A 495 -20.06 22.59 12.50
N LEU A 496 -19.04 22.52 13.37
CA LEU A 496 -17.66 22.86 13.03
C LEU A 496 -17.12 21.96 11.91
N ALA A 497 -17.44 20.67 11.92
CA ALA A 497 -17.02 19.77 10.85
C ALA A 497 -17.60 20.15 9.49
N PHE A 498 -18.89 20.50 9.43
CA PHE A 498 -19.50 21.05 8.21
C PHE A 498 -18.93 22.43 7.82
N THR A 499 -18.59 23.28 8.80
CA THR A 499 -17.87 24.54 8.54
C THR A 499 -16.52 24.27 7.85
N MET A 500 -15.74 23.32 8.37
CA MET A 500 -14.43 22.98 7.82
C MET A 500 -14.53 22.36 6.43
N LEU A 501 -15.55 21.54 6.16
CA LEU A 501 -15.88 21.06 4.83
C LEU A 501 -16.15 22.22 3.86
N GLY A 502 -16.96 23.19 4.28
CA GLY A 502 -17.26 24.39 3.50
C GLY A 502 -16.01 25.21 3.19
N ILE A 503 -15.14 25.41 4.18
CA ILE A 503 -13.88 26.16 4.00
C ILE A 503 -12.95 25.45 3.03
N PHE A 504 -12.73 24.13 3.20
CA PHE A 504 -11.81 23.35 2.37
C PHE A 504 -12.16 23.43 0.88
N PHE A 505 -13.42 23.17 0.54
CA PHE A 505 -13.86 23.20 -0.86
C PHE A 505 -14.00 24.61 -1.42
N SER A 506 -14.31 25.61 -0.59
CA SER A 506 -14.29 27.02 -1.02
C SER A 506 -12.89 27.45 -1.44
N ASP A 507 -11.87 27.16 -0.62
CA ASP A 507 -10.49 27.51 -0.93
C ASP A 507 -10.01 26.77 -2.19
N LEU A 508 -10.30 25.46 -2.32
CA LEU A 508 -9.95 24.67 -3.50
C LEU A 508 -10.55 25.29 -4.78
N TYR A 509 -11.84 25.61 -4.76
CA TYR A 509 -12.53 26.21 -5.89
C TYR A 509 -11.96 27.59 -6.23
N MET A 510 -11.72 28.43 -5.23
CA MET A 510 -11.22 29.79 -5.44
C MET A 510 -9.77 29.79 -5.96
N VAL A 511 -8.93 28.86 -5.52
CA VAL A 511 -7.57 28.66 -6.06
C VAL A 511 -7.64 28.27 -7.54
N LEU A 512 -8.47 27.29 -7.88
CA LEU A 512 -8.58 26.77 -9.26
C LEU A 512 -9.25 27.74 -10.24
N THR A 513 -10.03 28.72 -9.77
CA THR A 513 -10.82 29.59 -10.66
C THR A 513 -10.40 31.05 -10.66
N ARG A 514 -9.73 31.55 -9.60
CA ARG A 514 -9.41 32.98 -9.48
C ARG A 514 -8.08 33.34 -8.82
N TYR A 515 -7.66 32.59 -7.81
CA TYR A 515 -6.53 32.97 -6.96
C TYR A 515 -5.34 32.01 -7.03
N ALA A 516 -5.20 31.31 -8.15
CA ALA A 516 -4.05 30.46 -8.47
C ALA A 516 -2.70 31.17 -8.24
N ASP A 517 -2.59 32.46 -8.58
CA ASP A 517 -1.35 33.23 -8.43
C ASP A 517 -0.95 33.43 -6.96
N ASP A 518 -1.90 33.61 -6.04
CA ASP A 518 -1.63 33.72 -4.59
C ASP A 518 -1.18 32.37 -4.00
N PHE A 519 -1.71 31.26 -4.52
CA PHE A 519 -1.36 29.93 -4.06
C PHE A 519 -0.08 29.37 -4.70
N LYS A 520 0.41 29.99 -5.78
CA LYS A 520 1.60 29.55 -6.54
C LYS A 520 2.87 29.44 -5.68
N GLU A 521 3.03 30.29 -4.67
CA GLU A 521 4.17 30.24 -3.75
C GLU A 521 4.27 28.91 -2.99
N SER A 522 3.16 28.20 -2.78
CA SER A 522 3.15 26.90 -2.09
C SER A 522 3.76 25.77 -2.92
N ILE A 523 3.73 25.87 -4.26
CA ILE A 523 4.20 24.82 -5.18
C ILE A 523 5.49 25.17 -5.91
N GLN A 524 6.01 26.39 -5.74
CA GLN A 524 7.17 26.90 -6.50
C GLN A 524 8.45 26.06 -6.34
N TYR A 525 8.60 25.34 -5.23
CA TYR A 525 9.76 24.50 -4.94
C TYR A 525 9.71 23.12 -5.64
N LYS A 526 8.51 22.69 -6.06
CA LYS A 526 8.28 21.37 -6.65
C LYS A 526 8.54 21.33 -8.16
N VAL A 527 8.55 22.48 -8.83
CA VAL A 527 8.82 22.57 -10.28
C VAL A 527 9.43 23.91 -10.68
N ASN A 528 10.38 23.87 -11.60
CA ASN A 528 11.00 25.06 -12.21
C ASN A 528 10.09 25.68 -13.29
N ILE A 529 8.86 26.06 -12.94
CA ILE A 529 7.84 26.58 -13.85
C ILE A 529 7.77 28.11 -13.78
N LYS A 530 7.96 28.78 -14.92
CA LYS A 530 7.71 30.22 -15.10
C LYS A 530 6.42 30.43 -15.89
N ILE A 531 5.33 30.72 -15.18
CA ILE A 531 4.08 31.24 -15.76
C ILE A 531 3.93 32.71 -15.36
N GLU A 532 3.52 33.56 -16.29
CA GLU A 532 3.19 34.98 -16.04
C GLU A 532 1.88 35.10 -15.24
N GLU A 533 1.69 36.21 -14.54
CA GLU A 533 0.49 36.46 -13.72
C GLU A 533 -0.80 36.34 -14.56
N ASN A 534 -1.84 35.70 -14.02
CA ASN A 534 -3.14 35.41 -14.64
C ASN A 534 -3.16 34.43 -15.83
N LYS A 535 -2.02 33.88 -16.29
CA LYS A 535 -1.99 32.90 -17.41
C LYS A 535 -2.62 31.56 -17.09
N PHE A 536 -2.73 31.19 -15.81
CA PHE A 536 -3.37 29.94 -15.41
C PHE A 536 -4.85 29.89 -15.80
N HIS A 537 -5.62 30.94 -15.45
CA HIS A 537 -7.08 30.97 -15.67
C HIS A 537 -7.46 31.13 -17.14
N GLU A 538 -6.58 31.71 -17.97
CA GLU A 538 -6.77 31.73 -19.44
C GLU A 538 -6.78 30.32 -20.04
N ASN A 539 -6.03 29.40 -19.43
CA ASN A 539 -5.82 28.05 -19.92
C ASN A 539 -6.62 26.98 -19.16
N VAL A 540 -7.21 27.33 -18.01
CA VAL A 540 -8.08 26.48 -17.20
C VAL A 540 -9.40 27.22 -16.96
N PRO A 541 -10.38 27.13 -17.88
CA PRO A 541 -11.62 27.88 -17.77
C PRO A 541 -12.48 27.40 -16.59
N ALA A 542 -12.84 28.31 -15.67
CA ALA A 542 -13.61 28.00 -14.46
C ALA A 542 -14.90 27.16 -14.71
N PRO A 543 -15.74 27.43 -15.73
CA PRO A 543 -16.96 26.63 -15.98
C PRO A 543 -16.70 25.19 -16.41
N ARG A 544 -15.45 24.85 -16.74
CA ARG A 544 -15.02 23.50 -17.16
C ARG A 544 -14.32 22.75 -16.03
N ILE A 545 -14.32 23.28 -14.82
CA ILE A 545 -13.79 22.61 -13.63
C ILE A 545 -14.99 22.01 -12.87
N VAL A 546 -15.03 20.69 -12.79
CA VAL A 546 -16.13 19.93 -12.18
C VAL A 546 -15.54 18.96 -11.16
N ILE A 547 -16.25 18.71 -10.06
CA ILE A 547 -15.86 17.68 -9.10
C ILE A 547 -16.82 16.50 -9.17
N ARG A 548 -16.28 15.27 -9.13
CA ARG A 548 -17.05 14.03 -9.09
C ARG A 548 -16.55 13.14 -7.98
N SER A 549 -17.43 12.71 -7.09
CA SER A 549 -17.12 11.76 -6.03
C SER A 549 -17.21 10.32 -6.52
N ASP A 550 -16.39 9.47 -5.91
CA ASP A 550 -16.45 8.01 -5.96
C ASP A 550 -16.29 7.51 -4.52
N ALA A 551 -17.43 7.27 -3.87
CA ALA A 551 -17.49 6.89 -2.46
C ALA A 551 -16.90 5.50 -2.21
N ASP A 552 -17.01 4.58 -3.18
CA ASP A 552 -16.43 3.24 -3.09
C ASP A 552 -14.90 3.30 -3.06
N ARG A 553 -14.33 4.18 -3.90
CA ARG A 553 -12.89 4.48 -3.89
C ARG A 553 -12.47 5.53 -2.86
N ARG A 554 -13.41 6.03 -2.03
CA ARG A 554 -13.16 7.07 -1.03
C ARG A 554 -12.44 8.28 -1.62
N SER A 555 -12.83 8.67 -2.83
CA SER A 555 -12.12 9.66 -3.61
C SER A 555 -13.05 10.69 -4.22
N ALA A 556 -12.51 11.87 -4.53
CA ALA A 556 -13.15 12.87 -5.37
C ALA A 556 -12.20 13.27 -6.49
N TYR A 557 -12.72 13.31 -7.70
CA TYR A 557 -12.01 13.67 -8.92
C TYR A 557 -12.31 15.11 -9.29
N VAL A 558 -11.28 15.94 -9.38
CA VAL A 558 -11.37 17.30 -9.94
C VAL A 558 -11.12 17.20 -11.44
N GLU A 559 -12.21 17.17 -12.21
CA GLU A 559 -12.21 17.17 -13.67
C GLU A 559 -11.97 18.59 -14.19
N LEU A 560 -10.94 18.78 -15.02
CA LEU A 560 -10.52 20.09 -15.50
C LEU A 560 -10.10 20.03 -16.97
N LEU A 561 -10.50 21.06 -17.74
CA LEU A 561 -10.02 21.28 -19.10
C LEU A 561 -8.77 22.16 -19.05
N CYS A 562 -7.70 21.73 -19.71
CA CYS A 562 -6.46 22.51 -19.82
C CYS A 562 -6.01 22.67 -21.27
N ASN A 563 -5.70 23.90 -21.65
CA ASN A 563 -5.25 24.24 -23.00
C ASN A 563 -3.72 24.40 -23.12
N GLU A 564 -2.97 24.30 -22.01
CA GLU A 564 -1.51 24.46 -21.97
C GLU A 564 -0.85 23.52 -20.94
N ALA A 565 0.30 22.94 -21.29
CA ALA A 565 1.03 21.99 -20.45
C ALA A 565 1.46 22.55 -19.09
N THR A 566 1.79 23.84 -19.05
CA THR A 566 2.26 24.49 -17.83
C THR A 566 1.10 24.74 -16.86
N ALA A 567 -0.02 25.24 -17.37
CA ALA A 567 -1.25 25.41 -16.60
C ALA A 567 -1.80 24.06 -16.09
N HIS A 568 -1.73 23.02 -16.93
CA HIS A 568 -2.05 21.64 -16.56
C HIS A 568 -1.20 21.15 -15.38
N LYS A 569 0.14 21.27 -15.45
CA LYS A 569 1.02 20.86 -14.35
C LYS A 569 0.68 21.59 -13.05
N MET A 570 0.40 22.89 -13.13
CA MET A 570 -0.01 23.68 -11.97
C MET A 570 -1.34 23.21 -11.39
N ALA A 571 -2.35 22.93 -12.22
CA ALA A 571 -3.66 22.46 -11.77
C ALA A 571 -3.54 21.13 -11.03
N VAL A 572 -2.76 20.18 -11.58
CA VAL A 572 -2.45 18.90 -10.95
C VAL A 572 -1.75 19.10 -9.60
N LEU A 573 -0.79 20.02 -9.51
CA LEU A 573 -0.06 20.28 -8.27
C LEU A 573 -0.92 20.97 -7.22
N PHE A 574 -1.79 21.91 -7.60
CA PHE A 574 -2.75 22.50 -6.69
C PHE A 574 -3.68 21.44 -6.11
N VAL A 575 -4.26 20.58 -6.95
CA VAL A 575 -5.11 19.49 -6.46
C VAL A 575 -4.33 18.54 -5.53
N LYS A 576 -3.06 18.23 -5.87
CA LYS A 576 -2.19 17.43 -4.99
C LYS A 576 -1.86 18.10 -3.66
N GLU A 577 -1.68 19.42 -3.59
CA GLU A 577 -1.50 20.10 -2.30
C GLU A 577 -2.76 19.97 -1.43
N PHE A 578 -3.94 20.08 -2.03
CA PHE A 578 -5.20 19.89 -1.32
C PHE A 578 -5.43 18.43 -0.91
N ASP A 579 -5.09 17.46 -1.76
CA ASP A 579 -5.07 16.03 -1.43
C ASP A 579 -4.17 15.75 -0.23
N LEU A 580 -2.95 16.29 -0.25
CA LEU A 580 -2.04 16.21 0.89
C LEU A 580 -2.59 16.90 2.12
N MET A 581 -3.45 17.92 2.02
CA MET A 581 -4.08 18.56 3.18
C MET A 581 -5.30 17.80 3.72
N ILE A 582 -5.86 16.82 3.00
CA ILE A 582 -7.05 16.06 3.45
C ILE A 582 -6.82 15.45 4.83
N HIS A 583 -5.63 14.93 5.13
CA HIS A 583 -5.36 14.30 6.42
C HIS A 583 -5.58 15.25 7.61
N LYS A 584 -5.30 16.56 7.46
CA LYS A 584 -5.55 17.55 8.53
C LYS A 584 -7.03 17.89 8.72
N PHE A 585 -7.85 17.58 7.73
CA PHE A 585 -9.30 17.78 7.76
C PHE A 585 -10.05 16.47 8.04
N GLU A 586 -9.33 15.34 8.09
CA GLU A 586 -9.91 14.01 8.15
C GLU A 586 -10.66 13.77 9.46
N ASP A 587 -10.17 14.28 10.58
CA ASP A 587 -10.87 14.17 11.87
C ASP A 587 -12.23 14.88 11.83
N TYR A 588 -12.30 16.03 11.15
CA TYR A 588 -13.57 16.73 10.93
C TYR A 588 -14.50 15.93 10.02
N PHE A 589 -13.97 15.39 8.92
CA PHE A 589 -14.74 14.57 7.99
C PHE A 589 -15.26 13.29 8.66
N LYS A 590 -14.47 12.67 9.55
CA LYS A 590 -14.84 11.51 10.35
C LYS A 590 -15.99 11.81 11.30
N LEU A 591 -16.05 13.00 11.92
CA LEU A 591 -17.17 13.41 12.78
C LEU A 591 -18.52 13.38 12.05
N ILE A 592 -18.52 13.68 10.74
CA ILE A 592 -19.71 13.65 9.88
C ILE A 592 -19.80 12.37 9.03
N GLY A 593 -18.90 11.39 9.24
CA GLY A 593 -18.86 10.15 8.47
C GLY A 593 -18.46 10.30 6.99
N LEU A 594 -17.89 11.43 6.60
CA LEU A 594 -17.34 11.62 5.25
C LEU A 594 -16.00 10.89 5.13
N LYS A 595 -15.95 9.83 4.33
CA LYS A 595 -14.73 9.00 4.12
C LYS A 595 -14.01 9.41 2.84
N LEU A 596 -13.68 10.69 2.70
CA LEU A 596 -12.95 11.21 1.56
C LEU A 596 -11.44 11.18 1.86
N TYR A 597 -10.71 10.26 1.24
CA TYR A 597 -9.27 10.05 1.47
C TYR A 597 -8.39 10.54 0.35
N TYR A 598 -8.93 10.64 -0.85
CA TYR A 598 -8.18 11.02 -2.04
C TYR A 598 -8.90 12.14 -2.80
N LEU A 599 -8.15 13.16 -3.20
CA LEU A 599 -8.57 14.18 -4.15
C LEU A 599 -7.66 14.10 -5.37
N LEU A 600 -8.21 13.65 -6.50
CA LEU A 600 -7.43 13.30 -7.67
C LEU A 600 -7.74 14.25 -8.82
N PRO A 601 -6.74 14.84 -9.48
CA PRO A 601 -6.97 15.61 -10.69
C PRO A 601 -7.25 14.67 -11.87
N LYS A 602 -8.27 14.98 -12.66
CA LYS A 602 -8.64 14.26 -13.88
C LYS A 602 -8.83 15.26 -15.01
N ILE A 603 -8.42 14.92 -16.22
CA ILE A 603 -8.42 15.88 -17.33
C ILE A 603 -9.50 15.48 -18.32
N ASP A 604 -10.33 16.46 -18.66
CA ASP A 604 -11.37 16.28 -19.67
C ASP A 604 -10.71 16.11 -21.04
N LYS A 605 -10.92 14.93 -21.66
CA LYS A 605 -10.34 14.57 -22.96
C LYS A 605 -11.22 15.00 -24.13
N ASP A 606 -12.41 15.53 -23.89
CA ASP A 606 -13.36 15.83 -24.94
C ASP A 606 -13.26 17.29 -25.45
N VAL A 607 -13.21 17.40 -26.79
CA VAL A 607 -13.58 18.55 -27.66
C VAL A 607 -12.48 19.32 -28.45
N MET A 608 -11.16 19.15 -28.26
CA MET A 608 -10.19 19.76 -29.21
C MET A 608 -8.99 18.89 -29.61
N LYS A 609 -8.68 18.91 -30.92
CA LYS A 609 -7.41 18.43 -31.50
C LYS A 609 -6.26 19.17 -30.78
N ASN A 610 -5.58 18.46 -29.87
CA ASN A 610 -4.43 18.86 -29.03
C ASN A 610 -4.71 18.93 -27.50
N THR A 611 -5.50 18.02 -26.94
CA THR A 611 -5.45 17.76 -25.50
C THR A 611 -4.14 17.05 -25.16
N LEU A 612 -3.31 17.65 -24.31
CA LEU A 612 -2.08 17.04 -23.80
C LEU A 612 -2.42 15.85 -22.93
N ASP A 613 -1.85 14.68 -23.24
CA ASP A 613 -1.96 13.53 -22.36
C ASP A 613 -1.15 13.75 -21.08
N ASN A 614 -1.77 13.48 -19.93
CA ASN A 614 -1.08 13.38 -18.65
C ASN A 614 -0.81 11.90 -18.34
N TYR A 615 0.46 11.56 -18.17
CA TYR A 615 0.86 10.28 -17.62
C TYR A 615 1.56 10.53 -16.29
N ASN A 616 1.03 9.98 -15.22
CA ASN A 616 1.82 9.79 -14.01
C ASN A 616 2.70 8.55 -14.22
N PHE A 617 3.86 8.50 -13.58
CA PHE A 617 4.57 7.22 -13.47
C PHE A 617 3.70 6.28 -12.65
N GLU A 618 3.25 5.20 -13.29
CA GLU A 618 2.53 4.10 -12.65
C GLU A 618 3.49 2.93 -12.49
N ALA A 619 3.41 2.23 -11.36
CA ALA A 619 4.17 1.02 -11.15
C ALA A 619 3.30 -0.19 -11.48
N TYR A 620 3.79 -1.05 -12.37
CA TYR A 620 3.13 -2.30 -12.68
C TYR A 620 3.43 -3.33 -11.58
N ILE A 621 2.45 -3.57 -10.71
CA ILE A 621 2.58 -4.39 -9.50
C ILE A 621 3.18 -5.78 -9.76
N PRO A 622 2.76 -6.54 -10.80
CA PRO A 622 3.32 -7.88 -11.03
C PRO A 622 4.82 -7.90 -11.35
N THR A 623 5.40 -6.80 -11.85
CA THR A 623 6.86 -6.67 -12.02
C THR A 623 7.52 -6.00 -10.82
N LEU A 624 6.84 -5.06 -10.16
CA LEU A 624 7.37 -4.34 -9.00
C LEU A 624 7.60 -5.28 -7.81
N ILE A 625 6.65 -6.15 -7.49
CA ILE A 625 6.76 -7.06 -6.34
C ILE A 625 8.00 -7.96 -6.47
N PRO A 626 8.22 -8.71 -7.56
CA PRO A 626 9.45 -9.49 -7.73
C PRO A 626 10.76 -8.69 -7.67
N LEU A 627 10.75 -7.40 -8.03
CA LEU A 627 11.93 -6.54 -7.89
C LEU A 627 12.18 -6.14 -6.43
N LEU A 628 11.11 -5.90 -5.67
CA LEU A 628 11.18 -5.56 -4.24
C LEU A 628 11.42 -6.78 -3.35
N THR A 629 11.02 -7.97 -3.82
CA THR A 629 11.12 -9.24 -3.11
C THR A 629 12.16 -10.18 -3.73
N GLY A 630 12.99 -9.70 -4.65
CA GLY A 630 14.05 -10.48 -5.28
C GLY A 630 15.42 -10.24 -4.65
N ASP A 631 16.42 -10.96 -5.13
CA ASP A 631 17.84 -10.84 -4.73
C ASP A 631 18.44 -9.42 -4.95
N ASN A 632 17.67 -8.51 -5.55
CA ASN A 632 18.08 -7.14 -5.84
C ASN A 632 18.07 -6.23 -4.59
N ILE A 633 17.23 -6.52 -3.58
CA ILE A 633 17.16 -5.74 -2.34
C ILE A 633 17.73 -6.53 -1.18
N TYR A 634 17.20 -7.72 -0.91
CA TYR A 634 17.62 -8.53 0.23
C TYR A 634 18.70 -9.52 -0.19
N SER A 635 19.72 -9.69 0.66
CA SER A 635 20.76 -10.70 0.42
C SER A 635 20.31 -12.13 0.74
N SER A 636 19.26 -12.28 1.55
CA SER A 636 18.69 -13.56 1.95
C SER A 636 17.17 -13.50 2.03
N LYS A 637 16.51 -14.59 1.61
CA LYS A 637 15.06 -14.77 1.79
C LYS A 637 14.64 -14.72 3.26
N THR A 638 15.51 -15.13 4.20
CA THR A 638 15.22 -15.14 5.64
C THR A 638 15.00 -13.75 6.24
N ALA A 639 15.39 -12.68 5.54
CA ALA A 639 15.18 -11.30 5.97
C ALA A 639 13.71 -10.95 6.24
N PHE A 640 12.75 -11.69 5.69
CA PHE A 640 11.32 -11.48 5.97
C PHE A 640 11.01 -11.54 7.47
N ALA A 641 11.65 -12.46 8.21
CA ALA A 641 11.43 -12.61 9.65
C ALA A 641 11.90 -11.35 10.40
N ARG A 642 13.02 -10.76 9.97
CA ARG A 642 13.51 -9.49 10.51
C ARG A 642 12.55 -8.35 10.25
N GLU A 643 11.98 -8.24 9.05
CA GLU A 643 10.97 -7.20 8.74
C GLU A 643 9.70 -7.35 9.58
N LEU A 644 9.20 -8.58 9.77
CA LEU A 644 8.01 -8.81 10.58
C LEU A 644 8.24 -8.56 12.07
N ILE A 645 9.39 -8.97 12.62
CA ILE A 645 9.76 -8.68 14.02
C ILE A 645 9.93 -7.17 14.24
N GLN A 646 10.50 -6.43 13.28
CA GLN A 646 10.59 -4.96 13.34
C GLN A 646 9.21 -4.31 13.45
N ASN A 647 8.27 -4.71 12.58
CA ASN A 647 6.90 -4.20 12.62
C ASN A 647 6.21 -4.49 13.95
N ALA A 648 6.41 -5.69 14.52
CA ALA A 648 5.90 -6.06 15.83
C ALA A 648 6.50 -5.21 16.96
N ILE A 649 7.81 -4.98 16.96
CA ILE A 649 8.50 -4.10 17.92
C ILE A 649 7.94 -2.68 17.83
N ASP A 650 7.79 -2.13 16.63
CA ASP A 650 7.25 -0.79 16.43
C ASP A 650 5.80 -0.69 16.95
N ALA A 651 4.95 -1.67 16.64
CA ALA A 651 3.57 -1.71 17.11
C ALA A 651 3.47 -1.80 18.65
N ILE A 652 4.33 -2.60 19.29
CA ILE A 652 4.39 -2.72 20.76
C ILE A 652 4.88 -1.42 21.39
N ALA A 653 5.94 -0.82 20.85
CA ALA A 653 6.52 0.42 21.37
C ALA A 653 5.55 1.59 21.29
N VAL A 654 4.85 1.76 20.17
CA VAL A 654 3.85 2.82 20.00
C VAL A 654 2.69 2.63 20.97
N ARG A 655 2.20 1.39 21.13
CA ARG A 655 1.14 1.11 22.11
C ARG A 655 1.61 1.43 23.52
N ALA A 656 2.83 1.04 23.89
CA ALA A 656 3.38 1.26 25.23
C ALA A 656 3.52 2.75 25.62
N GLU A 657 3.63 3.67 24.65
CA GLU A 657 3.64 5.12 24.93
C GLU A 657 2.24 5.75 24.96
N LYS A 658 1.22 5.07 24.42
CA LYS A 658 -0.15 5.60 24.31
C LYS A 658 -1.15 4.97 25.26
N ASP A 659 -0.99 3.69 25.54
CA ASP A 659 -1.87 2.89 26.36
C ASP A 659 -1.22 2.68 27.73
N SER A 660 -1.90 3.14 28.78
CA SER A 660 -1.43 2.98 30.16
C SER A 660 -1.79 1.63 30.78
N SER A 661 -2.56 0.79 30.07
CA SER A 661 -2.90 -0.55 30.53
C SER A 661 -1.70 -1.50 30.46
N GLU A 662 -1.65 -2.48 31.36
CA GLU A 662 -0.66 -3.55 31.26
C GLU A 662 -1.07 -4.54 30.16
N PHE A 663 -0.14 -4.83 29.26
CA PHE A 663 -0.31 -5.82 28.20
C PHE A 663 1.01 -6.56 27.95
N SER A 664 0.93 -7.73 27.32
CA SER A 664 2.11 -8.51 26.97
C SER A 664 2.95 -7.76 25.93
N LYS A 665 4.26 -7.65 26.18
CA LYS A 665 5.22 -7.07 25.22
C LYS A 665 6.03 -8.16 24.51
N GLU A 666 5.58 -9.40 24.61
CA GLU A 666 6.23 -10.56 24.00
C GLU A 666 5.75 -10.76 22.56
N ILE A 667 6.68 -11.12 21.68
CA ILE A 667 6.40 -11.48 20.30
C ILE A 667 6.47 -13.01 20.21
N LEU A 668 5.39 -13.65 19.77
CA LEU A 668 5.36 -15.09 19.57
C LEU A 668 5.59 -15.43 18.10
N ILE A 669 6.50 -16.36 17.84
CA ILE A 669 6.73 -16.95 16.52
C ILE A 669 6.52 -18.46 16.61
N ASP A 670 5.55 -18.98 15.86
CA ASP A 670 5.23 -20.41 15.78
C ASP A 670 5.36 -20.92 14.34
N MET A 671 6.12 -22.00 14.17
CA MET A 671 6.35 -22.66 12.90
C MET A 671 5.91 -24.12 12.97
N ASN A 672 4.84 -24.45 12.25
CA ASN A 672 4.25 -25.77 12.29
C ASN A 672 3.58 -26.11 10.95
N LYS A 673 2.78 -27.18 10.96
CA LYS A 673 1.92 -27.55 9.84
C LYS A 673 0.46 -27.36 10.22
N ASP A 674 -0.33 -26.87 9.28
CA ASP A 674 -1.79 -26.78 9.45
C ASP A 674 -2.46 -28.17 9.31
N GLU A 675 -3.79 -28.20 9.43
CA GLU A 675 -4.60 -29.43 9.31
C GLU A 675 -4.45 -30.12 7.94
N GLN A 676 -4.06 -29.37 6.91
CA GLN A 676 -3.85 -29.85 5.55
C GLN A 676 -2.37 -30.26 5.31
N GLY A 677 -1.53 -30.16 6.33
CA GLY A 677 -0.10 -30.47 6.26
C GLY A 677 0.76 -29.37 5.63
N ARG A 678 0.20 -28.18 5.35
CA ARG A 678 0.93 -27.02 4.81
C ARG A 678 1.78 -26.40 5.91
N ARG A 679 3.06 -26.17 5.63
CA ARG A 679 3.96 -25.48 6.57
C ARG A 679 3.57 -24.01 6.68
N TYR A 680 3.68 -23.46 7.88
CA TYR A 680 3.44 -22.04 8.11
C TYR A 680 4.47 -21.42 9.04
N PHE A 681 4.66 -20.11 8.89
CA PHE A 681 5.31 -19.22 9.85
C PHE A 681 4.25 -18.28 10.39
N ARG A 682 4.01 -18.27 11.70
CA ARG A 682 3.01 -17.44 12.36
C ARG A 682 3.72 -16.52 13.34
N ILE A 683 3.52 -15.21 13.22
CA ILE A 683 3.99 -14.21 14.18
C ILE A 683 2.79 -13.52 14.82
N VAL A 684 2.85 -13.29 16.12
CA VAL A 684 1.83 -12.59 16.91
C VAL A 684 2.49 -11.51 17.74
N ASP A 685 1.95 -10.29 17.66
CA ASP A 685 2.25 -9.18 18.55
C ASP A 685 0.99 -8.68 19.25
N HIS A 686 1.16 -8.11 20.43
CA HIS A 686 0.09 -7.45 21.19
C HIS A 686 0.22 -5.92 21.15
N GLY A 687 0.77 -5.39 20.05
CA GLY A 687 0.98 -3.97 19.83
C GLY A 687 -0.32 -3.22 19.52
N THR A 688 -0.21 -2.10 18.80
CA THR A 688 -1.37 -1.25 18.50
C THR A 688 -2.47 -1.97 17.71
N GLY A 689 -2.11 -2.99 16.92
CA GLY A 689 -2.97 -3.54 15.89
C GLY A 689 -3.37 -2.51 14.83
N MET A 690 -4.32 -2.88 13.97
CA MET A 690 -4.81 -2.03 12.89
C MET A 690 -6.33 -1.96 12.89
N ASP A 691 -6.87 -0.79 12.54
CA ASP A 691 -8.26 -0.62 12.13
C ASP A 691 -8.35 -0.70 10.61
N LYS A 692 -9.58 -0.75 10.07
CA LYS A 692 -9.81 -0.83 8.62
C LYS A 692 -9.12 0.30 7.85
N TYR A 693 -9.02 1.47 8.46
CA TYR A 693 -8.34 2.63 7.90
C TYR A 693 -6.84 2.39 7.73
N LYS A 694 -6.14 1.96 8.78
CA LYS A 694 -4.70 1.67 8.72
C LYS A 694 -4.38 0.56 7.73
N ILE A 695 -5.29 -0.41 7.61
CA ILE A 695 -5.17 -1.47 6.62
C ILE A 695 -5.21 -0.87 5.22
N GLU A 696 -6.29 -0.19 4.85
CA GLU A 696 -6.49 0.36 3.50
C GLU A 696 -5.43 1.41 3.11
N ARG A 697 -5.01 2.23 4.08
CA ARG A 697 -4.12 3.37 3.82
C ARG A 697 -2.65 3.02 3.88
N TYR A 698 -2.25 2.08 4.74
CA TYR A 698 -0.83 1.77 4.97
C TYR A 698 -0.51 0.32 4.62
N PHE A 699 -1.22 -0.65 5.23
CA PHE A 699 -0.89 -2.06 5.04
C PHE A 699 -1.02 -2.52 3.58
N THR A 700 -2.05 -2.06 2.87
CA THR A 700 -2.31 -2.46 1.48
C THR A 700 -1.67 -1.52 0.46
N SER A 701 -1.04 -0.42 0.90
CA SER A 701 -0.47 0.61 0.03
C SER A 701 1.06 0.52 -0.01
N ILE A 702 1.58 0.05 -1.14
CA ILE A 702 3.03 -0.14 -1.33
C ILE A 702 3.77 1.20 -1.24
N GLY A 703 4.80 1.26 -0.39
CA GLY A 703 5.65 2.44 -0.24
C GLY A 703 5.07 3.54 0.65
N ARG A 704 3.97 3.27 1.37
CA ARG A 704 3.40 4.18 2.35
C ARG A 704 3.52 3.59 3.75
N SER A 705 4.27 4.25 4.64
CA SER A 705 4.38 3.86 6.05
C SER A 705 3.57 4.80 6.93
N PHE A 706 2.88 4.23 7.94
CA PHE A 706 2.26 5.01 9.02
C PHE A 706 3.32 5.82 9.76
N TYR A 707 4.46 5.18 10.04
CA TYR A 707 5.55 5.70 10.84
C TYR A 707 6.30 6.89 10.22
N SER A 708 6.18 7.10 8.91
CA SER A 708 6.81 8.21 8.19
C SER A 708 5.84 9.36 7.86
N GLY A 709 4.57 9.25 8.25
CA GLY A 709 3.53 10.22 7.92
C GLY A 709 3.28 11.25 9.03
N GLU A 710 2.65 12.37 8.67
CA GLU A 710 2.21 13.40 9.63
C GLU A 710 1.33 12.81 10.76
N GLU A 711 0.52 11.78 10.46
CA GLU A 711 -0.32 11.08 11.45
C GLU A 711 0.47 10.46 12.62
N TYR A 712 1.72 10.02 12.37
CA TYR A 712 2.59 9.54 13.44
C TYR A 712 3.19 10.70 14.24
N GLU A 713 3.58 11.78 13.57
CA GLU A 713 4.12 12.98 14.22
C GLU A 713 3.10 13.62 15.17
N ASP A 714 1.83 13.63 14.77
CA ASP A 714 0.70 14.14 15.57
C ASP A 714 0.43 13.32 16.84
N LEU A 715 0.93 12.08 16.91
CA LEU A 715 0.91 11.33 18.17
C LEU A 715 1.76 12.01 19.25
N ASN A 716 2.73 12.86 18.89
CA ASN A 716 3.61 13.56 19.82
C ASN A 716 4.24 12.61 20.87
N ILE A 717 4.70 11.45 20.40
CA ILE A 717 5.38 10.43 21.22
C ILE A 717 6.90 10.49 21.00
N SER A 718 7.64 10.03 22.01
CA SER A 718 9.09 10.12 22.03
C SER A 718 9.73 9.05 21.15
N TYR A 719 9.11 7.88 21.04
CA TYR A 719 9.59 6.75 20.26
C TYR A 719 9.81 7.10 18.79
N LYS A 720 10.93 6.64 18.23
CA LYS A 720 11.22 6.69 16.80
C LYS A 720 11.14 5.29 16.17
N PRO A 721 10.25 5.06 15.19
CA PRO A 721 10.06 3.73 14.60
C PRO A 721 11.24 3.27 13.76
N ILE A 722 11.39 1.95 13.68
CA ILE A 722 12.38 1.27 12.84
C ILE A 722 11.83 1.17 11.40
N SER A 723 10.52 0.94 11.24
CA SER A 723 9.86 0.57 9.97
C SER A 723 9.41 1.76 9.11
N ASN A 724 10.34 2.53 8.55
CA ASN A 724 10.02 3.81 7.90
C ASN A 724 9.78 3.74 6.36
N PHE A 725 10.07 2.63 5.67
CA PHE A 725 9.99 2.56 4.20
C PHE A 725 8.62 2.15 3.63
N GLY A 726 7.78 1.44 4.39
CA GLY A 726 6.46 1.00 3.90
C GLY A 726 6.47 -0.14 2.86
N ILE A 727 7.56 -0.92 2.81
CA ILE A 727 7.68 -2.11 1.94
C ILE A 727 8.01 -3.40 2.70
N GLY A 728 8.31 -3.33 4.00
CA GLY A 728 8.82 -4.46 4.78
C GLY A 728 7.90 -5.68 4.80
N PHE A 729 6.57 -5.48 4.84
CA PHE A 729 5.61 -6.59 4.77
C PHE A 729 5.73 -7.40 3.46
N LEU A 730 6.07 -6.75 2.34
CA LEU A 730 6.19 -7.41 1.04
C LEU A 730 7.30 -8.46 1.01
N SER A 731 8.31 -8.34 1.88
CA SER A 731 9.35 -9.37 2.06
C SER A 731 8.78 -10.75 2.39
N SER A 732 7.56 -10.82 2.95
CA SER A 732 6.86 -12.08 3.21
C SER A 732 6.62 -12.88 1.93
N PHE A 733 6.40 -12.21 0.79
CA PHE A 733 6.19 -12.87 -0.50
C PHE A 733 7.46 -13.49 -1.10
N MET A 734 8.64 -13.30 -0.45
CA MET A 734 9.84 -14.08 -0.78
C MET A 734 9.74 -15.55 -0.38
N VAL A 735 8.87 -15.84 0.61
CA VAL A 735 8.82 -17.13 1.31
C VAL A 735 7.45 -17.79 1.28
N CYS A 736 6.42 -17.06 0.87
CA CYS A 736 5.04 -17.55 0.79
C CYS A 736 4.29 -16.91 -0.39
N ARG A 737 3.17 -17.52 -0.76
CA ARG A 737 2.17 -16.89 -1.65
C ARG A 737 0.91 -16.50 -0.90
N GLU A 738 0.52 -17.30 0.08
CA GLU A 738 -0.72 -17.14 0.82
C GLU A 738 -0.41 -16.62 2.23
N ILE A 739 -1.17 -15.61 2.67
CA ILE A 739 -1.03 -14.96 3.98
C ILE A 739 -2.41 -14.79 4.62
N ASP A 740 -2.54 -15.22 5.87
CA ASP A 740 -3.64 -14.87 6.75
C ASP A 740 -3.20 -13.76 7.71
N VAL A 741 -4.02 -12.73 7.87
CA VAL A 741 -3.81 -11.66 8.87
C VAL A 741 -5.04 -11.54 9.75
N ARG A 742 -4.85 -11.46 11.06
CA ARG A 742 -5.88 -11.07 12.02
C ARG A 742 -5.37 -9.90 12.84
N THR A 743 -6.22 -8.92 13.10
CA THR A 743 -5.78 -7.73 13.81
C THR A 743 -6.95 -7.03 14.50
N LYS A 744 -6.66 -6.37 15.61
CA LYS A 744 -7.61 -5.51 16.31
C LYS A 744 -6.90 -4.32 16.91
N TYR A 745 -7.41 -3.13 16.63
CA TYR A 745 -6.84 -1.90 17.16
C TYR A 745 -7.06 -1.77 18.68
N TYR A 746 -6.08 -1.24 19.41
CA TYR A 746 -6.06 -1.27 20.89
C TYR A 746 -7.09 -0.37 21.58
N THR A 747 -7.75 0.56 20.88
CA THR A 747 -8.72 1.46 21.49
C THR A 747 -10.07 0.80 21.73
N ASP A 748 -10.79 1.25 22.76
CA ASP A 748 -12.13 0.76 23.10
C ASP A 748 -13.10 0.91 21.91
N ASN A 749 -13.90 -0.14 21.67
CA ASN A 749 -14.84 -0.30 20.55
C ASN A 749 -14.24 -0.59 19.16
N SER A 750 -12.95 -0.92 19.07
CA SER A 750 -12.36 -1.34 17.78
C SER A 750 -12.86 -2.73 17.36
N GLU A 751 -13.23 -2.85 16.09
CA GLU A 751 -13.62 -4.14 15.49
C GLU A 751 -12.37 -5.01 15.27
N GLY A 752 -12.50 -6.30 15.54
CA GLY A 752 -11.53 -7.29 15.10
C GLY A 752 -11.68 -7.56 13.60
N LEU A 753 -10.57 -7.69 12.89
CA LEU A 753 -10.53 -7.80 11.44
C LEU A 753 -9.68 -9.01 11.01
N LYS A 754 -10.09 -9.65 9.92
CA LYS A 754 -9.37 -10.75 9.26
C LYS A 754 -9.20 -10.47 7.78
N LEU A 755 -8.03 -10.80 7.25
CA LEU A 755 -7.69 -10.72 5.85
C LEU A 755 -7.09 -12.06 5.41
N HIS A 756 -7.56 -12.58 4.28
CA HIS A 756 -6.95 -13.71 3.60
C HIS A 756 -6.41 -13.23 2.26
N ILE A 757 -5.09 -13.23 2.11
CA ILE A 757 -4.38 -12.80 0.91
C ILE A 757 -3.91 -14.07 0.18
N PRO A 758 -4.60 -14.51 -0.88
CA PRO A 758 -4.28 -15.77 -1.56
C PRO A 758 -2.97 -15.69 -2.38
N ASN A 759 -2.63 -14.50 -2.89
CA ASN A 759 -1.39 -14.18 -3.59
C ASN A 759 -1.24 -12.65 -3.71
N TYR A 760 -0.05 -12.19 -4.13
CA TYR A 760 0.24 -10.77 -4.35
C TYR A 760 -0.41 -10.19 -5.63
N ASP A 761 -0.90 -11.05 -6.55
CA ASP A 761 -1.58 -10.66 -7.79
C ASP A 761 -3.11 -10.48 -7.61
N GLY A 762 -3.63 -10.80 -6.42
CA GLY A 762 -5.04 -11.10 -6.18
C GLY A 762 -5.81 -10.02 -5.44
N CYS A 763 -7.14 -10.15 -5.50
CA CYS A 763 -8.05 -9.44 -4.62
C CYS A 763 -8.17 -10.18 -3.29
N PHE A 764 -8.13 -9.45 -2.17
CA PHE A 764 -8.40 -9.97 -0.84
C PHE A 764 -9.50 -9.13 -0.19
N PHE A 765 -10.21 -9.74 0.76
CA PHE A 765 -11.31 -9.10 1.48
C PHE A 765 -10.92 -8.83 2.93
N ILE A 766 -11.46 -7.75 3.49
CA ILE A 766 -11.37 -7.43 4.92
C ILE A 766 -12.69 -7.86 5.54
N GLU A 767 -12.65 -8.88 6.39
CA GLU A 767 -13.80 -9.43 7.11
C GLU A 767 -13.73 -9.03 8.58
N ARG A 768 -14.89 -8.95 9.24
CA ARG A 768 -14.94 -8.82 10.70
C ARG A 768 -14.63 -10.17 11.34
N ASP A 769 -13.80 -10.15 12.37
CA ASP A 769 -13.43 -11.33 13.16
C ASP A 769 -13.53 -11.02 14.65
N GLU A 770 -14.58 -11.54 15.29
CA GLU A 770 -14.79 -11.38 16.74
C GLU A 770 -13.73 -12.09 17.59
N LYS A 771 -12.98 -13.04 17.00
CA LYS A 771 -11.91 -13.77 17.67
C LYS A 771 -10.56 -13.07 17.61
N ALA A 772 -10.44 -11.97 16.86
CA ALA A 772 -9.18 -11.24 16.77
C ALA A 772 -8.85 -10.58 18.12
N GLU A 773 -7.64 -10.84 18.61
CA GLU A 773 -7.09 -10.22 19.80
C GLU A 773 -6.44 -8.87 19.47
N ILE A 774 -6.26 -8.02 20.49
CA ILE A 774 -5.57 -6.72 20.32
C ILE A 774 -4.13 -6.97 19.87
N GLY A 775 -3.73 -6.27 18.81
CA GLY A 775 -2.45 -6.45 18.14
C GLY A 775 -2.61 -7.02 16.74
N THR A 776 -1.61 -7.74 16.26
CA THR A 776 -1.61 -8.34 14.93
C THR A 776 -1.07 -9.77 14.96
N GLU A 777 -1.78 -10.67 14.29
CA GLU A 777 -1.31 -12.00 13.96
C GLU A 777 -1.14 -12.07 12.43
N ILE A 778 0.03 -12.51 11.98
CA ILE A 778 0.33 -12.77 10.57
C ILE A 778 0.77 -14.23 10.44
N LYS A 779 0.10 -14.97 9.58
CA LYS A 779 0.40 -16.37 9.27
C LYS A 779 0.71 -16.53 7.78
N LEU A 780 1.96 -16.86 7.49
CA LEU A 780 2.49 -17.10 6.16
C LEU A 780 2.45 -18.59 5.85
N TYR A 781 1.90 -19.01 4.71
CA TYR A 781 1.99 -20.39 4.25
C TYR A 781 3.26 -20.59 3.43
N LEU A 782 4.28 -21.18 4.05
CA LEU A 782 5.65 -21.25 3.52
C LEU A 782 5.74 -22.14 2.28
N GLU A 783 6.53 -21.70 1.30
CA GLU A 783 6.95 -22.52 0.17
C GLU A 783 7.96 -23.61 0.58
N THR A 784 8.16 -24.62 -0.27
CA THR A 784 8.94 -25.82 0.08
C THR A 784 10.46 -25.61 0.12
N ASP A 785 10.97 -24.50 -0.41
CA ASP A 785 12.39 -24.24 -0.63
C ASP A 785 13.12 -23.62 0.58
N ILE A 786 12.41 -23.31 1.67
CA ILE A 786 12.98 -22.64 2.84
C ILE A 786 13.00 -23.58 4.04
N ASP A 787 14.16 -23.67 4.71
CA ASP A 787 14.36 -24.49 5.90
C ASP A 787 14.01 -23.72 7.19
N ASP A 788 13.22 -24.38 8.05
CA ASP A 788 12.85 -23.85 9.36
C ASP A 788 14.10 -23.53 10.20
N THR A 789 15.11 -24.40 10.14
CA THR A 789 16.36 -24.25 10.90
C THR A 789 17.14 -23.00 10.47
N GLN A 790 17.10 -22.66 9.18
CA GLN A 790 17.78 -21.48 8.64
C GLN A 790 17.09 -20.19 9.09
N ILE A 791 15.75 -20.16 9.11
CA ILE A 791 14.98 -19.02 9.63
C ILE A 791 15.31 -18.81 11.11
N MET A 792 15.29 -19.89 11.89
CA MET A 792 15.55 -19.86 13.32
C MET A 792 16.95 -19.33 13.64
N LYS A 793 17.97 -19.85 12.96
CA LYS A 793 19.35 -19.39 13.11
C LYS A 793 19.49 -17.91 12.73
N TYR A 794 18.83 -17.48 11.65
CA TYR A 794 18.85 -16.08 11.24
C TYR A 794 18.22 -15.15 12.30
N ILE A 795 17.08 -15.52 12.89
CA ILE A 795 16.44 -14.74 13.96
C ILE A 795 17.39 -14.62 15.16
N GLU A 796 18.01 -15.73 15.59
CA GLU A 796 18.96 -15.74 16.71
C GLU A 796 20.19 -14.84 16.46
N GLU A 797 20.73 -14.86 15.24
CA GLU A 797 21.89 -14.05 14.85
C GLU A 797 21.53 -12.55 14.68
N ALA A 798 20.34 -12.25 14.17
CA ALA A 798 19.90 -10.88 13.89
C ALA A 798 19.36 -10.15 15.14
N MET A 799 18.66 -10.85 16.04
CA MET A 799 17.86 -10.27 17.13
C MET A 799 18.57 -10.33 18.50
N ARG A 800 19.79 -9.81 18.58
CA ARG A 800 20.64 -10.02 19.78
C ARG A 800 20.38 -9.05 20.93
N ASP A 801 19.91 -7.83 20.65
CA ASP A 801 19.77 -6.77 21.67
C ASP A 801 18.47 -5.97 21.54
N ILE A 802 17.41 -6.64 21.07
CA ILE A 802 16.07 -6.08 20.91
C ILE A 802 15.41 -5.75 22.26
N ALA A 803 14.54 -4.75 22.27
CA ALA A 803 13.91 -4.23 23.49
C ALA A 803 12.80 -5.13 24.07
N TYR A 804 12.26 -6.04 23.25
CA TYR A 804 11.13 -6.90 23.61
C TYR A 804 11.49 -8.37 23.40
N PRO A 805 11.02 -9.28 24.28
CA PRO A 805 11.33 -10.69 24.15
C PRO A 805 10.61 -11.33 22.95
N VAL A 806 11.26 -12.32 22.35
CA VAL A 806 10.72 -13.13 21.24
C VAL A 806 10.72 -14.59 21.66
N GLU A 807 9.55 -15.20 21.67
CA GLU A 807 9.35 -16.63 21.92
C GLU A 807 9.21 -17.37 20.58
N LEU A 808 9.93 -18.48 20.43
CA LEU A 808 10.05 -19.20 19.17
C LEU A 808 9.73 -20.67 19.37
N HIS A 809 8.70 -21.15 18.67
CA HIS A 809 8.26 -22.55 18.67
C HIS A 809 8.40 -23.15 17.28
N TRP A 810 9.06 -24.30 17.15
CA TRP A 810 9.16 -25.00 15.86
C TRP A 810 9.32 -26.51 16.04
N LYS A 811 9.25 -27.27 14.94
CA LYS A 811 9.61 -28.69 14.92
C LYS A 811 10.91 -28.90 14.17
N ASN A 812 11.84 -29.65 14.77
CA ASN A 812 13.09 -29.99 14.08
C ASN A 812 12.89 -31.09 13.02
N TYR A 813 13.96 -31.44 12.30
CA TYR A 813 13.95 -32.49 11.27
C TYR A 813 13.52 -33.89 11.77
N LYS A 814 13.56 -34.13 13.08
CA LYS A 814 13.06 -35.37 13.74
C LYS A 814 11.63 -35.22 14.26
N ASN A 815 10.95 -34.12 13.95
CA ASN A 815 9.58 -33.80 14.38
C ASN A 815 9.42 -33.56 15.89
N TYR A 816 10.51 -33.31 16.62
CA TYR A 816 10.43 -32.89 18.03
C TYR A 816 10.11 -31.40 18.12
N SER A 817 9.17 -31.06 19.00
CA SER A 817 8.90 -29.67 19.37
C SER A 817 10.13 -29.07 20.05
N MET A 818 10.54 -27.91 19.56
CA MET A 818 11.62 -27.10 20.06
C MET A 818 11.03 -25.76 20.50
N GLU A 819 11.60 -25.20 21.54
CA GLU A 819 11.24 -23.90 22.09
C GLU A 819 12.52 -23.14 22.40
N MET A 820 12.55 -21.86 22.04
CA MET A 820 13.64 -20.93 22.33
C MET A 820 13.03 -19.59 22.71
N LYS A 821 13.63 -18.92 23.69
CA LYS A 821 13.26 -17.56 24.07
C LYS A 821 14.46 -16.64 23.95
N ILE A 822 14.30 -15.59 23.15
CA ILE A 822 15.23 -14.47 23.08
C ILE A 822 14.73 -13.42 24.08
N GLU A 823 15.43 -13.27 25.20
CA GLU A 823 15.08 -12.27 26.21
C GLU A 823 15.31 -10.84 25.71
N SER A 824 14.58 -9.86 26.27
CA SER A 824 14.87 -8.45 26.00
C SER A 824 16.31 -8.13 26.41
N HIS A 825 17.05 -7.42 25.55
CA HIS A 825 18.46 -7.12 25.75
C HIS A 825 19.34 -8.35 26.04
N ALA A 826 19.04 -9.51 25.43
CA ALA A 826 19.72 -10.79 25.65
C ALA A 826 21.26 -10.69 25.65
N MET A 827 21.83 -9.98 24.67
CA MET A 827 23.27 -9.75 24.57
C MET A 827 23.83 -9.02 25.79
N ARG A 828 23.16 -7.97 26.28
CA ARG A 828 23.62 -7.25 27.48
C ARG A 828 23.46 -8.08 28.74
N ARG A 829 22.38 -8.87 28.85
CA ARG A 829 22.17 -9.80 29.98
C ARG A 829 23.25 -10.87 30.05
N ALA A 830 23.68 -11.40 28.91
CA ALA A 830 24.73 -12.41 28.84
C ALA A 830 26.08 -11.89 29.39
N VAL A 831 26.34 -10.59 29.24
CA VAL A 831 27.57 -9.92 29.74
C VAL A 831 27.37 -9.33 31.14
N ALA A 832 26.13 -9.16 31.63
CA ALA A 832 25.83 -8.45 32.88
C ALA A 832 26.51 -9.05 34.12
N ALA A 833 26.73 -10.37 34.15
CA ALA A 833 27.43 -11.05 35.24
C ALA A 833 28.96 -10.84 35.24
N GLU A 834 29.55 -10.32 34.16
CA GLU A 834 30.99 -10.09 34.06
C GLU A 834 31.42 -8.86 34.87
N THR A 835 32.50 -8.96 35.63
CA THR A 835 33.05 -7.82 36.38
C THR A 835 33.65 -6.77 35.45
N PHE A 836 34.34 -7.19 34.38
CA PHE A 836 34.93 -6.28 33.40
C PHE A 836 33.96 -6.02 32.23
N LYS A 837 33.18 -4.96 32.35
CA LYS A 837 32.25 -4.50 31.31
C LYS A 837 32.06 -2.99 31.41
N PHE A 838 31.82 -2.34 30.28
CA PHE A 838 31.51 -0.90 30.22
C PHE A 838 30.33 -0.69 29.30
N PHE A 839 29.49 0.28 29.63
CA PHE A 839 28.32 0.58 28.81
C PHE A 839 28.12 2.09 28.68
N VAL A 840 28.21 2.60 27.46
CA VAL A 840 28.00 4.02 27.14
C VAL A 840 26.59 4.20 26.58
N PRO A 841 25.65 4.83 27.33
CA PRO A 841 24.27 4.98 26.88
C PRO A 841 24.13 5.96 25.72
N PHE A 842 23.23 5.65 24.79
CA PHE A 842 22.85 6.52 23.68
C PHE A 842 21.39 6.97 23.83
N CYS A 843 21.16 8.27 23.64
CA CYS A 843 19.83 8.89 23.73
C CYS A 843 19.23 9.10 22.33
N GLU A 844 17.90 9.04 22.21
CA GLU A 844 17.22 9.21 20.91
C GLU A 844 17.40 10.61 20.29
N ASP A 845 17.77 11.61 21.09
CA ASP A 845 18.02 13.00 20.68
C ASP A 845 19.42 13.26 20.09
N GLY A 846 20.23 12.20 19.89
CA GLY A 846 21.60 12.30 19.36
C GLY A 846 22.66 12.58 20.43
N THR A 847 22.30 12.50 21.72
CA THR A 847 23.25 12.69 22.82
C THR A 847 23.83 11.39 23.39
N ILE A 848 25.06 11.47 23.90
CA ILE A 848 25.69 10.42 24.70
C ILE A 848 25.31 10.65 26.16
N GLY A 849 24.71 9.64 26.78
CA GLY A 849 24.37 9.64 28.19
C GLY A 849 25.56 9.29 29.09
N GLU A 850 25.36 9.48 30.39
CA GLU A 850 26.33 9.07 31.42
C GLU A 850 25.73 7.92 32.24
N ALA A 851 26.55 6.91 32.52
CA ALA A 851 26.23 5.79 33.41
C ALA A 851 27.29 5.72 34.51
N ASN A 852 26.84 5.55 35.75
CA ASN A 852 27.74 5.36 36.88
C ASN A 852 28.24 3.91 36.91
N TYR A 853 29.54 3.71 36.99
CA TYR A 853 30.14 2.39 36.90
C TYR A 853 29.64 1.44 38.00
N GLU A 854 29.64 1.87 39.26
CA GLU A 854 29.24 1.00 40.38
C GLU A 854 27.70 0.84 40.45
N GLN A 855 26.98 1.95 40.40
CA GLN A 855 25.53 1.97 40.61
C GLN A 855 24.74 1.41 39.42
N ASP A 856 25.19 1.64 38.19
CA ASP A 856 24.47 1.23 36.99
C ASP A 856 25.11 0.01 36.31
N ILE A 857 26.43 0.03 36.10
CA ILE A 857 27.12 -1.00 35.30
C ILE A 857 27.39 -2.27 36.10
N LEU A 858 28.10 -2.15 37.22
CA LEU A 858 28.48 -3.28 38.07
C LEU A 858 27.25 -3.97 38.66
N SER A 859 26.25 -3.19 39.09
CA SER A 859 24.96 -3.69 39.59
C SER A 859 24.08 -4.39 38.52
N GLY A 860 24.40 -4.22 37.23
CA GLY A 860 23.60 -4.73 36.11
C GLY A 860 22.35 -3.91 35.76
N LYS A 861 22.03 -2.84 36.51
CA LYS A 861 20.85 -2.00 36.27
C LYS A 861 20.83 -1.32 34.89
N TYR A 862 22.00 -1.12 34.28
CA TYR A 862 22.12 -0.51 32.96
C TYR A 862 21.31 -1.23 31.86
N VAL A 863 21.08 -2.54 32.01
CA VAL A 863 20.33 -3.36 31.04
C VAL A 863 18.90 -2.85 30.88
N GLU A 864 18.21 -2.56 31.99
CA GLU A 864 16.83 -2.07 31.98
C GLU A 864 16.75 -0.53 31.91
N LYS A 865 17.77 0.15 32.44
CA LYS A 865 17.77 1.62 32.56
C LYS A 865 17.96 2.32 31.22
N TYR A 866 18.75 1.74 30.32
CA TYR A 866 19.13 2.38 29.06
C TYR A 866 18.73 1.51 27.86
N LYS A 867 17.99 2.10 26.91
CA LYS A 867 17.52 1.38 25.72
C LYS A 867 18.63 1.05 24.72
N TYR A 868 19.55 2.00 24.49
CA TYR A 868 20.58 1.91 23.44
C TYR A 868 21.95 2.30 24.00
N GLY A 869 23.03 1.89 23.33
CA GLY A 869 24.39 2.21 23.77
C GLY A 869 25.48 1.33 23.18
N LEU A 870 26.72 1.66 23.52
CA LEU A 870 27.90 0.85 23.26
C LEU A 870 28.20 -0.02 24.49
N LEU A 871 28.27 -1.33 24.31
CA LEU A 871 28.74 -2.30 25.30
C LEU A 871 30.16 -2.74 24.94
N LEU A 872 31.06 -2.68 25.92
CA LEU A 872 32.38 -3.31 25.87
C LEU A 872 32.41 -4.43 26.90
N GLY A 873 32.78 -5.64 26.46
CA GLY A 873 32.88 -6.83 27.32
C GLY A 873 34.03 -7.75 26.91
N LYS A 874 34.30 -8.78 27.71
CA LYS A 874 35.39 -9.73 27.43
C LYS A 874 35.06 -10.58 26.19
N ASN A 875 36.04 -10.72 25.30
CA ASN A 875 36.01 -11.66 24.19
C ASN A 875 36.49 -13.05 24.68
N LYS A 876 35.56 -13.90 25.14
CA LYS A 876 35.89 -15.20 25.75
C LYS A 876 36.55 -16.19 24.77
N GLU A 877 36.23 -16.09 23.49
CA GLU A 877 36.64 -17.06 22.45
C GLU A 877 37.70 -16.51 21.48
N ASN A 878 37.96 -15.19 21.45
CA ASN A 878 38.74 -14.56 20.36
C ASN A 878 38.17 -14.86 18.96
N VAL A 879 36.87 -15.14 18.88
CA VAL A 879 36.14 -15.46 17.65
C VAL A 879 35.16 -14.33 17.35
N GLY A 880 35.26 -13.75 16.15
CA GLY A 880 34.29 -12.80 15.60
C GLY A 880 34.61 -11.32 15.80
N ASN A 881 34.11 -10.50 14.87
CA ASN A 881 34.29 -9.05 14.83
C ASN A 881 33.29 -8.33 15.76
N SER A 882 33.59 -7.07 16.10
CA SER A 882 32.64 -6.15 16.75
C SER A 882 31.39 -5.95 15.90
N GLU A 883 30.22 -5.89 16.56
CA GLU A 883 28.91 -5.90 15.90
C GLU A 883 28.20 -4.54 16.05
N ILE A 884 27.43 -4.17 15.03
CA ILE A 884 26.60 -2.96 15.01
C ILE A 884 25.13 -3.39 14.91
N PHE A 885 24.30 -2.77 15.74
CA PHE A 885 22.87 -2.95 15.75
C PHE A 885 22.16 -1.62 15.52
N ASN A 886 21.01 -1.69 14.87
CA ASN A 886 20.03 -0.63 14.79
C ASN A 886 18.80 -1.04 15.60
N SER A 887 18.58 -0.42 16.75
CA SER A 887 17.50 -0.74 17.69
C SER A 887 17.44 -2.23 18.09
N GLY A 888 18.61 -2.82 18.30
CA GLY A 888 18.78 -4.22 18.74
C GLY A 888 18.92 -5.25 17.62
N ILE A 889 18.81 -4.81 16.36
CA ILE A 889 18.83 -5.66 15.17
C ILE A 889 20.15 -5.50 14.43
N ALA A 890 20.82 -6.61 14.08
CA ALA A 890 22.15 -6.58 13.47
C ALA A 890 22.15 -5.91 12.08
N VAL A 891 23.20 -5.13 11.81
CA VAL A 891 23.48 -4.52 10.49
C VAL A 891 24.67 -5.25 9.86
N GLU A 892 24.39 -6.14 8.91
CA GLU A 892 25.32 -7.21 8.51
C GLU A 892 26.52 -6.75 7.64
N LYS A 893 26.36 -5.70 6.82
CA LYS A 893 27.39 -5.28 5.83
C LYS A 893 28.35 -4.20 6.35
N VAL A 894 28.30 -3.84 7.64
CA VAL A 894 29.16 -2.79 8.23
C VAL A 894 29.90 -3.31 9.45
N SER A 895 31.19 -2.99 9.55
CA SER A 895 32.00 -3.24 10.76
C SER A 895 32.26 -1.94 11.53
N VAL A 896 32.47 -2.05 12.84
CA VAL A 896 32.87 -0.90 13.67
C VAL A 896 34.15 -0.22 13.14
N ALA A 897 35.09 -1.02 12.62
CA ALA A 897 36.33 -0.52 12.03
C ALA A 897 36.08 0.33 10.78
N SER A 898 35.16 -0.10 9.90
CA SER A 898 34.76 0.68 8.72
C SER A 898 34.01 1.96 9.10
N LEU A 899 33.11 1.91 10.11
CA LEU A 899 32.29 3.04 10.53
C LEU A 899 33.15 4.18 11.10
N PHE A 900 34.08 3.87 12.00
CA PHE A 900 34.97 4.85 12.65
C PHE A 900 36.32 5.02 11.93
N HIS A 901 36.44 4.54 10.70
CA HIS A 901 37.61 4.70 9.84
C HIS A 901 38.94 4.25 10.51
N TRP A 902 38.91 3.12 11.23
CA TRP A 902 40.08 2.60 11.95
C TRP A 902 41.27 2.25 11.02
N HIS A 903 41.02 2.05 9.73
CA HIS A 903 42.03 1.65 8.74
C HIS A 903 42.68 2.81 7.95
N SER A 904 42.11 4.02 7.94
CA SER A 904 42.68 5.17 7.21
C SER A 904 43.59 6.05 8.07
N LYS A 905 43.68 5.77 9.37
CA LYS A 905 44.60 6.45 10.30
C LYS A 905 46.01 5.90 10.02
N LYS A 906 47.00 6.78 9.82
CA LYS A 906 48.39 6.49 9.40
C LYS A 906 49.21 5.55 10.33
N HIS A 907 48.57 4.83 11.23
CA HIS A 907 49.17 3.76 12.02
C HIS A 907 48.86 2.43 11.34
N ASP A 908 49.90 1.66 11.07
CA ASP A 908 49.87 0.35 10.42
C ASP A 908 49.10 -0.69 11.28
N SER A 909 47.77 -0.53 11.38
CA SER A 909 46.86 -1.33 12.19
C SER A 909 46.40 -2.60 11.48
N GLY A 910 46.81 -2.80 10.22
CA GLY A 910 46.49 -3.97 9.42
C GLY A 910 46.95 -5.28 10.05
N PHE A 911 47.94 -5.24 10.94
CA PHE A 911 48.47 -6.41 11.65
C PHE A 911 47.62 -6.82 12.88
N ARG A 912 46.96 -5.88 13.58
CA ARG A 912 46.13 -6.20 14.77
C ARG A 912 44.80 -6.84 14.40
N ASP A 913 44.13 -6.30 13.38
CA ASP A 913 42.78 -6.72 13.01
C ASP A 913 42.76 -8.05 12.25
N ARG A 914 43.83 -8.36 11.50
CA ARG A 914 43.92 -9.60 10.71
C ARG A 914 44.60 -10.77 11.43
N HIS A 915 45.39 -10.56 12.48
CA HIS A 915 46.29 -11.60 13.00
C HIS A 915 46.38 -11.79 14.52
N LEU A 916 45.81 -10.91 15.37
CA LEU A 916 45.97 -11.03 16.83
C LEU A 916 44.69 -10.99 17.67
N GLY A 917 43.56 -10.48 17.15
CA GLY A 917 42.26 -10.46 17.84
C GLY A 917 42.23 -9.56 19.08
N TRP A 918 41.22 -8.70 19.22
CA TRP A 918 41.03 -7.93 20.45
C TRP A 918 40.52 -8.83 21.57
N ASN A 919 41.06 -8.67 22.80
CA ASN A 919 40.55 -9.39 23.97
C ASN A 919 39.22 -8.79 24.45
N ASN A 920 38.89 -7.58 24.02
CA ASN A 920 37.58 -6.96 24.23
C ASN A 920 36.79 -6.97 22.93
N LYS A 921 35.50 -7.27 23.03
CA LYS A 921 34.55 -7.11 21.92
C LYS A 921 33.66 -5.89 22.18
N ILE A 922 33.40 -5.15 21.11
CA ILE A 922 32.51 -3.99 21.13
C ILE A 922 31.21 -4.36 20.43
N TRP A 923 30.10 -4.05 21.08
CA TRP A 923 28.77 -4.08 20.49
C TRP A 923 28.18 -2.68 20.54
N ILE A 924 27.68 -2.19 19.42
CA ILE A 924 27.12 -0.84 19.35
C ILE A 924 25.67 -0.94 18.91
N ASN A 925 24.74 -0.67 19.82
CA ASN A 925 23.31 -0.60 19.50
C ASN A 925 22.87 0.86 19.40
N PHE A 926 22.63 1.31 18.17
CA PHE A 926 22.18 2.66 17.88
C PHE A 926 20.66 2.79 17.97
N PRO A 927 20.13 3.94 18.41
CA PRO A 927 18.72 4.27 18.18
C PRO A 927 18.40 4.29 16.68
N SER A 928 17.19 3.88 16.31
CA SER A 928 16.66 3.95 14.92
C SER A 928 16.79 5.34 14.31
N SER A 929 16.66 6.38 15.14
CA SER A 929 16.74 7.77 14.73
C SER A 929 18.14 8.24 14.32
N TRP A 930 19.21 7.49 14.61
CA TRP A 930 20.59 7.94 14.34
C TRP A 930 21.10 7.56 12.96
N LEU A 931 20.72 6.39 12.46
CA LEU A 931 21.31 5.80 11.26
C LEU A 931 20.40 5.98 10.05
N GLN A 932 20.99 6.34 8.91
CA GLN A 932 20.36 6.17 7.61
C GLN A 932 20.84 4.84 7.04
N LEU A 933 19.89 3.93 6.82
CA LEU A 933 20.15 2.62 6.23
C LEU A 933 19.73 2.60 4.76
N ASP A 934 20.33 1.69 4.00
CA ASP A 934 19.84 1.37 2.67
C ASP A 934 18.47 0.67 2.73
N VAL A 935 17.81 0.51 1.59
CA VAL A 935 16.47 -0.10 1.52
C VAL A 935 16.47 -1.54 2.06
N SER A 936 17.60 -2.25 1.91
CA SER A 936 17.79 -3.62 2.44
C SER A 936 17.96 -3.66 3.97
N ARG A 937 18.31 -2.54 4.59
CA ARG A 937 18.69 -2.39 6.01
C ARG A 937 19.94 -3.16 6.41
N GLU A 938 20.70 -3.67 5.45
CA GLU A 938 21.92 -4.43 5.71
C GLU A 938 23.16 -3.52 5.76
N ASN A 939 23.06 -2.28 5.25
CA ASN A 939 24.18 -1.34 5.18
C ASN A 939 23.81 0.07 5.71
N ILE A 940 24.80 0.80 6.21
CA ILE A 940 24.66 2.20 6.65
C ILE A 940 25.06 3.11 5.49
N THR A 941 24.16 4.00 5.07
CA THR A 941 24.42 4.99 4.02
C THR A 941 24.87 6.35 4.59
N GLY A 942 24.55 6.64 5.85
CA GLY A 942 24.91 7.89 6.51
C GLY A 942 24.32 8.01 7.93
N PHE A 943 24.45 9.20 8.53
CA PHE A 943 23.79 9.55 9.80
C PHE A 943 22.65 10.53 9.56
N SER A 944 21.65 10.51 10.44
CA SER A 944 20.50 11.42 10.36
C SER A 944 20.82 12.83 10.86
N ASP A 945 19.92 13.78 10.55
CA ASP A 945 20.01 15.17 11.02
C ASP A 945 20.02 15.33 12.54
N VAL A 946 19.48 14.34 13.26
CA VAL A 946 19.52 14.30 14.74
C VAL A 946 20.96 14.28 15.25
N VAL A 947 21.85 13.57 14.53
CA VAL A 947 23.26 13.43 14.88
C VAL A 947 24.11 14.48 14.18
N THR A 948 23.86 14.74 12.88
CA THR A 948 24.68 15.67 12.09
C THR A 948 24.43 17.14 12.43
N LYS A 949 23.25 17.48 12.99
CA LYS A 949 22.82 18.85 13.27
C LYS A 949 22.95 19.79 12.04
N GLY A 950 22.75 19.26 10.84
CA GLY A 950 22.83 20.00 9.57
C GLY A 950 24.25 20.15 8.99
N GLU A 951 25.24 19.43 9.53
CA GLU A 951 26.59 19.39 8.97
C GLU A 951 26.70 18.32 7.86
N ASN A 952 27.12 18.71 6.64
CA ASN A 952 27.19 17.83 5.46
C ASN A 952 28.43 16.90 5.39
N GLN A 953 29.26 16.83 6.45
CA GLN A 953 30.49 16.03 6.46
C GLN A 953 30.42 14.92 7.51
N ASP A 954 29.99 13.74 7.10
CA ASP A 954 29.84 12.54 7.96
C ASP A 954 31.09 12.24 8.80
N ARG A 955 32.28 12.52 8.26
CA ARG A 955 33.56 12.32 8.97
C ARG A 955 33.70 13.19 10.21
N VAL A 956 33.31 14.47 10.13
CA VAL A 956 33.41 15.41 11.25
C VAL A 956 32.42 15.03 12.35
N VAL A 957 31.21 14.61 11.94
CA VAL A 957 30.16 14.12 12.83
C VAL A 957 30.62 12.85 13.56
N LEU A 958 31.20 11.89 12.84
CA LEU A 958 31.76 10.66 13.39
C LEU A 958 32.92 10.89 14.37
N ASP A 959 33.84 11.80 14.05
CA ASP A 959 34.95 12.14 14.95
C ASP A 959 34.43 12.77 16.25
N ARG A 960 33.42 13.65 16.17
CA ARG A 960 32.77 14.27 17.34
C ARG A 960 32.01 13.25 18.18
N LEU A 961 31.25 12.36 17.52
CA LEU A 961 30.51 11.30 18.18
C LEU A 961 31.47 10.35 18.89
N GLY A 962 32.50 9.89 18.19
CA GLY A 962 33.56 9.04 18.73
C GLY A 962 34.27 9.67 19.92
N HIS A 963 34.57 10.98 19.87
CA HIS A 963 35.13 11.72 21.00
C HIS A 963 34.23 11.68 22.25
N ARG A 964 32.92 11.92 22.10
CA ARG A 964 31.97 11.89 23.22
C ARG A 964 31.80 10.49 23.80
N ILE A 965 31.80 9.46 22.95
CA ILE A 965 31.77 8.06 23.39
C ILE A 965 33.02 7.76 24.22
N ALA A 966 34.20 8.12 23.69
CA ALA A 966 35.48 7.90 24.37
C ALA A 966 35.59 8.67 25.70
N GLU A 967 35.00 9.86 25.80
CA GLU A 967 34.94 10.61 27.06
C GLU A 967 34.12 9.87 28.12
N SER A 968 32.97 9.34 27.75
CA SER A 968 32.13 8.53 28.65
C SER A 968 32.85 7.24 29.07
N MET A 969 33.52 6.55 28.13
CA MET A 969 34.37 5.39 28.42
C MET A 969 35.50 5.74 29.39
N TYR A 970 36.18 6.88 29.20
CA TYR A 970 37.25 7.33 30.09
C TYR A 970 36.77 7.51 31.53
N LYS A 971 35.59 8.14 31.72
CA LYS A 971 34.99 8.34 33.05
C LYS A 971 34.73 6.99 33.74
N GLN A 972 34.19 6.01 33.00
CA GLN A 972 33.92 4.68 33.56
C GLN A 972 35.19 3.87 33.83
N LEU A 973 36.18 3.93 32.94
CA LEU A 973 37.50 3.32 33.15
C LEU A 973 38.14 3.84 34.45
N LYS A 974 38.06 5.16 34.68
CA LYS A 974 38.55 5.76 35.92
C LYS A 974 37.83 5.23 37.16
N GLN A 975 36.50 5.21 37.14
CA GLN A 975 35.70 4.68 38.25
C GLN A 975 35.99 3.20 38.52
N PHE A 976 36.21 2.41 37.47
CA PHE A 976 36.58 1.01 37.61
C PHE A 976 37.93 0.81 38.29
N MET A 977 38.96 1.61 37.93
CA MET A 977 40.25 1.52 38.62
C MET A 977 40.14 1.94 40.09
N GLU A 978 39.38 3.00 40.39
CA GLU A 978 39.11 3.44 41.77
C GLU A 978 38.37 2.35 42.58
N TYR A 979 37.50 1.56 41.94
CA TYR A 979 36.85 0.41 42.55
C TYR A 979 37.83 -0.75 42.78
N ALA A 980 38.62 -1.10 41.77
CA ALA A 980 39.61 -2.18 41.84
C ALA A 980 40.68 -1.95 42.92
N GLU A 981 41.06 -0.68 43.17
CA GLU A 981 41.99 -0.31 44.24
C GLU A 981 41.39 -0.42 45.65
N LYS A 982 40.07 -0.24 45.82
CA LYS A 982 39.41 -0.20 47.14
C LYS A 982 39.13 -1.57 47.74
N GLU A 983 38.81 -2.55 46.91
CA GLU A 983 38.26 -3.83 47.36
C GLU A 983 39.35 -4.88 47.71
N ASP A 984 40.64 -4.59 47.51
CA ASP A 984 41.78 -5.56 47.62
C ASP A 984 41.48 -6.90 46.93
N THR A 985 40.55 -6.86 45.98
CA THR A 985 39.97 -8.02 45.35
C THR A 985 40.99 -8.57 44.37
N GLU A 986 41.17 -9.89 44.40
CA GLU A 986 41.72 -10.68 43.29
C GLU A 986 40.80 -10.59 42.05
N VAL A 987 40.42 -9.38 41.62
CA VAL A 987 39.82 -9.22 40.32
C VAL A 987 40.95 -9.55 39.35
N ASP A 988 40.89 -10.73 38.75
CA ASP A 988 41.70 -11.15 37.60
C ASP A 988 41.32 -10.27 36.39
N VAL A 989 41.62 -8.99 36.50
CA VAL A 989 41.60 -8.03 35.41
C VAL A 989 42.98 -8.06 34.84
N ARG A 990 43.22 -9.06 33.99
CA ARG A 990 44.41 -9.11 33.16
C ARG A 990 44.62 -7.75 32.55
N THR A 991 45.78 -7.16 32.81
CA THR A 991 46.21 -5.83 32.35
C THR A 991 45.86 -5.55 30.88
N LEU A 992 45.83 -6.61 30.06
CA LEU A 992 45.50 -6.56 28.65
C LEU A 992 44.06 -6.12 28.34
N TYR A 993 43.06 -6.50 29.14
CA TYR A 993 41.67 -6.07 28.91
C TYR A 993 41.51 -4.56 29.14
N LEU A 994 42.15 -4.04 30.19
CA LEU A 994 42.19 -2.59 30.45
C LEU A 994 42.95 -1.84 29.36
N GLN A 995 44.11 -2.38 28.96
CA GLN A 995 44.92 -1.83 27.87
C GLN A 995 44.12 -1.75 26.56
N ASP A 996 43.42 -2.83 26.21
CA ASP A 996 42.59 -2.91 25.00
C ASP A 996 41.41 -1.92 25.08
N ALA A 997 40.79 -1.75 26.24
CA ALA A 997 39.67 -0.81 26.42
C ALA A 997 40.12 0.65 26.28
N ALA A 998 41.27 1.00 26.87
CA ALA A 998 41.85 2.34 26.73
C ALA A 998 42.26 2.63 25.27
N GLU A 999 42.82 1.64 24.57
CA GLU A 999 43.18 1.76 23.16
C GLU A 999 41.96 1.87 22.25
N GLN A 1000 40.91 1.07 22.48
CA GLN A 1000 39.64 1.18 21.74
C GLN A 1000 38.98 2.55 21.94
N ALA A 1001 39.02 3.11 23.15
CA ALA A 1001 38.57 4.49 23.39
C ALA A 1001 39.41 5.53 22.63
N LEU A 1002 40.74 5.35 22.56
CA LEU A 1002 41.62 6.20 21.74
C LEU A 1002 41.30 6.11 20.25
N MET A 1003 40.97 4.91 19.74
CA MET A 1003 40.59 4.70 18.34
C MET A 1003 39.28 5.42 17.99
N LEU A 1004 38.35 5.54 18.94
CA LEU A 1004 37.10 6.29 18.78
C LEU A 1004 37.32 7.83 18.76
N CYS A 1005 38.32 8.36 19.48
CA CYS A 1005 38.58 9.82 19.59
C CYS A 1005 38.97 10.55 18.29
N GLY A 1006 39.52 9.88 17.27
CA GLY A 1006 40.00 10.57 16.06
C GLY A 1006 41.35 11.31 16.23
N GLU A 1007 41.74 12.12 15.23
CA GLU A 1007 43.01 12.90 15.23
C GLU A 1007 42.93 14.23 16.04
N ASN A 1008 41.75 14.59 16.57
CA ASN A 1008 41.56 15.82 17.34
C ASN A 1008 42.06 15.63 18.79
N ALA A 1009 43.36 15.86 18.96
CA ALA A 1009 44.06 15.79 20.23
C ALA A 1009 44.07 17.13 20.97
N GLY A 1010 43.64 17.07 22.23
CA GLY A 1010 43.98 18.04 23.25
C GLY A 1010 44.12 17.31 24.58
N GLU A 1011 43.06 17.28 25.37
CA GLU A 1011 43.14 16.81 26.76
C GLU A 1011 42.72 15.34 26.96
N LEU A 1012 41.71 14.85 26.23
CA LEU A 1012 41.17 13.49 26.43
C LEU A 1012 42.13 12.40 25.96
N VAL A 1013 42.84 12.62 24.85
CA VAL A 1013 43.87 11.68 24.34
C VAL A 1013 44.97 11.50 25.38
N ASP A 1014 45.48 12.60 25.96
CA ASP A 1014 46.49 12.55 27.02
C ASP A 1014 45.98 11.84 28.27
N LYS A 1015 44.72 12.09 28.65
CA LYS A 1015 44.05 11.39 29.76
C LYS A 1015 43.95 9.89 29.53
N LEU A 1016 43.55 9.46 28.33
CA LEU A 1016 43.44 8.04 27.96
C LEU A 1016 44.81 7.35 27.84
N ARG A 1017 45.83 8.03 27.30
CA ARG A 1017 47.22 7.51 27.26
C ARG A 1017 47.79 7.27 28.65
N LYS A 1018 47.43 8.10 29.63
CA LYS A 1018 47.82 7.90 31.04
C LYS A 1018 47.18 6.67 31.68
N LEU A 1019 46.13 6.10 31.09
CA LEU A 1019 45.50 4.85 31.54
C LEU A 1019 46.17 3.60 30.95
N GLN A 1020 47.10 3.76 30.00
CA GLN A 1020 47.83 2.66 29.39
C GLN A 1020 48.96 2.18 30.30
N TYR A 1021 49.24 0.89 30.24
CA TYR A 1021 50.34 0.24 30.95
C TYR A 1021 51.63 0.42 30.18
N GLU A 1022 52.72 0.57 30.92
CA GLU A 1022 54.09 0.65 30.39
C GLU A 1022 54.77 -0.71 30.63
N LEU A 1023 55.48 -1.23 29.62
CA LEU A 1023 56.30 -2.42 29.79
C LEU A 1023 57.61 -2.00 30.43
N VAL A 1024 57.85 -2.49 31.64
CA VAL A 1024 59.09 -2.26 32.37
C VAL A 1024 59.99 -3.47 32.23
N ILE A 1025 61.24 -3.21 31.85
CA ILE A 1025 62.31 -4.20 31.78
C ILE A 1025 63.41 -3.76 32.75
N GLU A 1026 63.59 -4.51 33.83
CA GLU A 1026 64.54 -4.22 34.89
C GLU A 1026 65.69 -5.23 34.86
N PHE A 1027 66.91 -4.71 34.89
CA PHE A 1027 68.14 -5.50 34.93
C PHE A 1027 68.56 -5.65 36.39
N THR A 1028 68.42 -6.87 36.92
CA THR A 1028 68.76 -7.18 38.31
C THR A 1028 70.06 -7.99 38.37
N GLU A 1029 70.70 -8.08 39.54
CA GLU A 1029 71.96 -8.83 39.72
C GLU A 1029 71.85 -10.33 39.40
N THR A 1030 70.63 -10.87 39.33
CA THR A 1030 70.34 -12.29 39.13
C THR A 1030 69.70 -12.61 37.78
N GLY A 1031 69.38 -11.60 36.95
CA GLY A 1031 68.77 -11.79 35.62
C GLY A 1031 67.90 -10.63 35.14
N LEU A 1032 67.17 -10.86 34.04
CA LEU A 1032 66.24 -9.92 33.42
C LEU A 1032 64.85 -10.09 34.05
N SER A 1033 64.27 -9.01 34.57
CA SER A 1033 62.88 -9.00 35.03
C SER A 1033 62.05 -8.12 34.10
N TYR A 1034 60.84 -8.53 33.76
CA TYR A 1034 59.90 -7.68 33.06
C TYR A 1034 58.50 -7.76 33.67
N TYR A 1035 57.80 -6.65 33.66
CA TYR A 1035 56.45 -6.50 34.22
C TYR A 1035 55.71 -5.36 33.52
N LEU A 1036 54.39 -5.42 33.56
CA LEU A 1036 53.54 -4.31 33.15
C LEU A 1036 53.30 -3.43 34.37
N GLU A 1037 53.63 -2.15 34.26
CA GLU A 1037 53.44 -1.17 35.32
C GLU A 1037 52.42 -0.13 34.85
N HIS A 1038 51.41 0.14 35.67
CA HIS A 1038 50.53 1.28 35.51
C HIS A 1038 50.90 2.33 36.55
N LYS A 1039 50.89 3.61 36.18
CA LYS A 1039 51.32 4.71 37.07
C LYS A 1039 50.54 4.80 38.39
N ASN A 1040 49.31 4.28 38.42
CA ASN A 1040 48.43 4.35 39.58
C ASN A 1040 48.03 2.98 40.16
N ILE A 1041 48.17 1.87 39.42
CA ILE A 1041 47.77 0.53 39.89
C ILE A 1041 49.05 -0.27 40.15
N GLN A 1042 49.36 -0.56 41.41
CA GLN A 1042 50.48 -1.42 41.78
C GLN A 1042 50.14 -2.90 41.52
N ASN A 1043 50.19 -3.33 40.26
CA ASN A 1043 50.08 -4.75 39.96
C ASN A 1043 51.44 -5.44 40.10
N LYS A 1044 51.51 -6.50 40.92
CA LYS A 1044 52.76 -7.12 41.41
C LYS A 1044 53.19 -8.40 40.66
N GLN A 1045 52.78 -8.63 39.41
CA GLN A 1045 53.32 -9.75 38.64
C GLN A 1045 54.64 -9.37 37.95
N ARG A 1046 55.74 -9.64 38.66
CA ARG A 1046 57.11 -9.58 38.12
C ARG A 1046 57.50 -10.94 37.60
N ILE A 1047 57.75 -11.03 36.30
CA ILE A 1047 58.19 -12.27 35.68
C ILE A 1047 59.68 -12.15 35.45
N ARG A 1048 60.42 -12.96 36.21
CA ARG A 1048 61.87 -12.96 36.24
C ARG A 1048 62.38 -14.14 35.42
N PHE A 1049 63.27 -13.86 34.48
CA PHE A 1049 63.98 -14.86 33.72
C PHE A 1049 65.48 -14.75 33.99
N SER A 1050 66.08 -15.88 34.32
CA SER A 1050 67.50 -16.00 34.55
C SER A 1050 68.00 -17.21 33.79
N SER A 1051 68.25 -17.05 32.49
CA SER A 1051 69.06 -18.04 31.77
C SER A 1051 70.54 -17.79 32.06
N ASP A 1052 71.32 -18.86 32.24
CA ASP A 1052 72.77 -18.76 32.46
C ASP A 1052 73.49 -18.05 31.29
N GLN A 1053 72.94 -18.16 30.08
CA GLN A 1053 73.44 -17.48 28.88
C GLN A 1053 73.19 -15.96 28.90
N ALA A 1054 72.02 -15.50 29.37
CA ALA A 1054 71.74 -14.07 29.49
C ALA A 1054 72.58 -13.42 30.59
N ASN A 1055 72.77 -14.11 31.72
CA ASN A 1055 73.69 -13.66 32.77
C ASN A 1055 75.14 -13.57 32.26
N ALA A 1056 75.59 -14.51 31.41
CA ALA A 1056 76.91 -14.45 30.79
C ALA A 1056 77.06 -13.28 29.79
N GLU A 1057 76.08 -13.02 28.93
CA GLU A 1057 76.10 -11.86 28.01
C GLU A 1057 76.04 -10.52 28.77
N TRP A 1058 75.22 -10.43 29.81
CA TRP A 1058 75.13 -9.24 30.66
C TRP A 1058 76.44 -8.96 31.40
N ASN A 1059 77.05 -9.98 32.04
CA ASN A 1059 78.35 -9.85 32.69
C ASN A 1059 79.46 -9.45 31.71
N LYS A 1060 79.42 -9.96 30.48
CA LYS A 1060 80.35 -9.56 29.40
C LYS A 1060 80.20 -8.08 29.03
N ARG A 1061 78.96 -7.57 28.98
CA ARG A 1061 78.67 -6.16 28.66
C ARG A 1061 78.98 -5.22 29.83
N LYS A 1062 78.66 -5.61 31.07
CA LYS A 1062 79.04 -4.91 32.30
C LYS A 1062 80.57 -4.76 32.39
N ASN A 1063 81.32 -5.80 32.06
CA ASN A 1063 82.79 -5.74 31.98
C ASN A 1063 83.30 -4.83 30.85
N MET A 1064 82.61 -4.76 29.70
CA MET A 1064 82.96 -3.82 28.61
C MET A 1064 82.70 -2.36 29.02
N ILE A 1065 81.57 -2.08 29.69
CA ILE A 1065 81.20 -0.75 30.21
C ILE A 1065 82.20 -0.30 31.27
N ASN A 1066 82.49 -1.15 32.28
CA ASN A 1066 83.44 -0.85 33.35
C ASN A 1066 84.90 -0.67 32.87
N SER A 1067 85.24 -1.18 31.69
CA SER A 1067 86.57 -1.02 31.08
C SER A 1067 86.75 0.26 30.26
N GLY A 1068 85.71 1.11 30.16
CA GLY A 1068 85.74 2.38 29.41
C GLY A 1068 85.86 2.23 27.88
N LYS A 1069 85.67 1.01 27.34
CA LYS A 1069 85.80 0.70 25.91
C LYS A 1069 84.51 0.88 25.11
N ASP A 1070 83.41 1.30 25.75
CA ASP A 1070 82.14 1.49 25.06
C ASP A 1070 82.11 2.81 24.29
N LYS A 1071 82.78 2.83 23.12
CA LYS A 1071 82.63 3.92 22.16
C LYS A 1071 81.30 3.71 21.44
N GLN A 1072 80.36 4.63 21.67
CA GLN A 1072 79.14 4.88 20.90
C GLN A 1072 79.15 4.21 19.51
N ASN A 1073 78.57 3.02 19.41
CA ASN A 1073 78.27 2.43 18.12
C ASN A 1073 76.89 2.88 17.67
N HIS A 1074 76.91 3.95 16.88
CA HIS A 1074 75.86 4.27 15.94
C HIS A 1074 75.53 3.05 15.06
N ILE A 1075 74.22 2.87 14.87
CA ILE A 1075 73.58 2.02 13.87
C ILE A 1075 74.30 2.18 12.51
N THR A 1076 75.10 1.21 12.09
CA THR A 1076 75.34 0.95 10.66
C THR A 1076 75.70 -0.51 10.39
N LYS A 1077 75.17 -1.00 9.27
CA LYS A 1077 75.43 -2.25 8.53
C LYS A 1077 74.80 -3.57 9.02
N HIS A 1078 73.87 -4.02 8.17
CA HIS A 1078 73.48 -5.41 7.95
C HIS A 1078 74.69 -6.36 7.95
N GLY A 1079 74.87 -7.10 9.04
CA GLY A 1079 75.82 -8.22 9.16
C GLY A 1079 75.11 -9.57 9.11
N LYS A 1080 75.78 -10.55 8.49
CA LYS A 1080 75.30 -11.89 8.09
C LYS A 1080 74.99 -12.89 9.22
N ASP A 1081 75.04 -12.49 10.50
CA ASP A 1081 74.93 -13.43 11.63
C ASP A 1081 73.49 -13.62 12.18
N THR A 1082 72.48 -13.11 11.48
CA THR A 1082 71.05 -13.30 11.84
C THR A 1082 70.45 -14.60 11.27
N VAL A 1083 71.26 -15.50 10.71
CA VAL A 1083 70.79 -16.66 9.94
C VAL A 1083 70.51 -17.90 10.80
N ASP A 1084 71.04 -18.02 12.03
CA ASP A 1084 70.81 -19.24 12.82
C ASP A 1084 69.48 -19.31 13.58
N ILE A 1085 68.74 -18.19 13.70
CA ILE A 1085 67.40 -18.18 14.31
C ILE A 1085 66.36 -18.89 13.41
N TRP A 1086 66.66 -19.05 12.12
CA TRP A 1086 65.73 -19.58 11.10
C TRP A 1086 65.65 -21.11 11.03
N LYS A 1087 66.54 -21.84 11.71
CA LYS A 1087 66.63 -23.31 11.58
C LYS A 1087 65.57 -24.09 12.37
N ASN A 1088 64.94 -23.50 13.39
CA ASN A 1088 63.89 -24.14 14.19
C ASN A 1088 62.49 -23.58 13.89
N ARG A 1089 62.16 -23.50 12.60
CA ARG A 1089 60.83 -23.07 12.12
C ARG A 1089 59.69 -23.96 12.64
N SER A 1090 59.92 -25.27 12.76
CA SER A 1090 58.89 -26.19 13.27
C SER A 1090 58.60 -25.95 14.75
N VAL A 1091 59.61 -25.71 15.58
CA VAL A 1091 59.44 -25.50 17.03
C VAL A 1091 58.62 -24.24 17.32
N MET A 1092 58.80 -23.16 16.55
CA MET A 1092 58.03 -21.93 16.70
C MET A 1092 56.58 -22.09 16.21
N ILE A 1093 56.35 -22.91 15.17
CA ILE A 1093 55.02 -23.25 14.66
C ILE A 1093 54.28 -24.18 15.63
N ASP A 1094 54.96 -25.21 16.16
CA ASP A 1094 54.41 -26.14 17.14
C ASP A 1094 54.06 -25.43 18.45
N TYR A 1095 54.85 -24.44 18.88
CA TYR A 1095 54.54 -23.58 20.03
C TYR A 1095 53.29 -22.72 19.80
N MET A 1096 53.15 -22.14 18.60
CA MET A 1096 51.95 -21.39 18.21
C MET A 1096 50.72 -22.32 18.18
N CYS A 1097 50.83 -23.48 17.52
CA CYS A 1097 49.76 -24.49 17.51
C CYS A 1097 49.42 -24.99 18.92
N TYR A 1098 50.38 -25.11 19.83
CA TYR A 1098 50.16 -25.50 21.23
C TYR A 1098 49.45 -24.42 22.06
N LEU A 1099 49.85 -23.15 21.93
CA LEU A 1099 49.17 -22.02 22.59
C LEU A 1099 47.71 -21.87 22.12
N TYR A 1100 47.40 -22.25 20.88
CA TYR A 1100 46.04 -22.22 20.34
C TYR A 1100 45.25 -23.52 20.55
N SER A 1101 45.90 -24.68 20.67
CA SER A 1101 45.25 -25.99 20.89
C SER A 1101 45.01 -26.37 22.35
N THR A 1102 45.61 -25.66 23.32
CA THR A 1102 45.44 -25.96 24.74
C THR A 1102 44.05 -25.61 25.31
N LYS A 1103 43.19 -24.91 24.57
CA LYS A 1103 41.79 -24.69 24.94
C LYS A 1103 40.81 -25.76 24.43
N GLU A 1104 41.21 -26.62 23.49
CA GLU A 1104 40.38 -27.72 22.95
C GLU A 1104 40.91 -29.09 23.39
N LYS A 1105 40.84 -29.36 24.69
CA LYS A 1105 40.87 -30.74 25.20
C LYS A 1105 39.53 -31.13 25.81
N GLN A 1106 38.47 -30.97 25.04
CA GLN A 1106 37.25 -31.78 25.11
C GLN A 1106 36.56 -31.62 23.76
N GLU A 1107 36.33 -32.74 23.07
CA GLU A 1107 35.62 -32.84 21.77
C GLU A 1107 36.40 -32.56 20.47
N VAL A 1108 37.49 -33.31 20.24
CA VAL A 1108 37.92 -33.61 18.86
C VAL A 1108 37.78 -35.10 18.60
N LYS A 1109 36.55 -35.51 18.30
CA LYS A 1109 36.26 -36.72 17.53
C LYS A 1109 35.17 -36.37 16.53
N GLN A 1110 35.54 -36.45 15.25
CA GLN A 1110 34.74 -36.22 14.04
C GLN A 1110 34.67 -34.77 13.57
N LEU A 1111 35.55 -34.42 12.64
CA LEU A 1111 35.28 -33.54 11.49
C LEU A 1111 36.41 -33.76 10.48
N SER A 1112 36.23 -34.76 9.62
CA SER A 1112 36.91 -34.86 8.34
C SER A 1112 36.17 -33.99 7.34
N ASP A 1113 36.92 -33.19 6.56
CA ASP A 1113 36.48 -32.38 5.40
C ASP A 1113 36.18 -30.89 5.62
N VAL A 1114 37.10 -30.14 6.25
CA VAL A 1114 37.27 -28.70 5.97
C VAL A 1114 38.75 -28.38 5.71
N ASN A 1115 39.15 -28.41 4.44
CA ASN A 1115 40.34 -27.74 3.94
C ASN A 1115 39.94 -26.29 3.60
N PHE A 1116 40.31 -25.29 4.40
CA PHE A 1116 40.66 -23.92 3.96
C PHE A 1116 41.07 -23.04 5.17
N GLU A 1117 41.88 -22.01 4.91
CA GLU A 1117 42.34 -20.90 5.79
C GLU A 1117 43.65 -21.04 6.60
N HIS A 1118 44.02 -22.15 7.23
CA HIS A 1118 45.26 -22.16 8.05
C HIS A 1118 46.59 -22.00 7.28
N ARG A 1119 46.62 -22.31 5.97
CA ARG A 1119 47.83 -22.19 5.13
C ARG A 1119 48.12 -20.77 4.62
N ILE A 1120 47.20 -19.81 4.79
CA ILE A 1120 47.39 -18.43 4.31
C ILE A 1120 48.19 -17.60 5.33
N ILE A 1121 47.98 -17.85 6.63
CA ILE A 1121 48.75 -17.26 7.73
C ILE A 1121 50.25 -17.60 7.61
N GLU A 1122 50.58 -18.82 7.16
CA GLU A 1122 51.96 -19.29 7.00
C GLU A 1122 52.75 -18.58 5.89
N ARG A 1123 52.06 -18.05 4.87
CA ARG A 1123 52.71 -17.60 3.62
C ARG A 1123 52.94 -16.10 3.53
N ASP A 1124 52.12 -15.30 4.23
CA ASP A 1124 52.20 -13.83 4.18
C ASP A 1124 53.00 -13.24 5.36
N ILE A 1125 52.93 -13.82 6.56
CA ILE A 1125 53.72 -13.38 7.74
C ILE A 1125 55.24 -13.43 7.49
N PHE A 1126 55.72 -14.38 6.68
CA PHE A 1126 57.14 -14.55 6.38
C PHE A 1126 57.62 -13.89 5.07
N LYS A 1127 56.73 -13.23 4.33
CA LYS A 1127 57.09 -12.48 3.10
C LYS A 1127 57.41 -11.01 3.37
N GLU A 1128 56.94 -10.43 4.47
CA GLU A 1128 57.21 -9.04 4.82
C GLU A 1128 58.47 -8.87 5.69
N LYS A 1129 59.11 -7.70 5.54
CA LYS A 1129 60.53 -7.42 5.84
C LYS A 1129 60.97 -7.70 7.30
N ARG A 1130 62.30 -7.76 7.48
CA ARG A 1130 63.08 -7.88 8.74
C ARG A 1130 62.64 -7.00 9.95
N GLY A 1131 61.71 -6.05 9.81
CA GLY A 1131 61.22 -5.17 10.86
C GLY A 1131 60.19 -5.81 11.82
N ASN A 1132 59.41 -6.77 11.33
CA ASN A 1132 58.22 -7.30 12.05
C ASN A 1132 58.53 -8.15 13.28
N PHE A 1133 59.73 -8.74 13.41
CA PHE A 1133 60.09 -9.58 14.56
C PHE A 1133 60.10 -8.82 15.89
N LYS A 1134 60.47 -7.53 15.88
CA LYS A 1134 60.56 -6.65 17.07
C LYS A 1134 59.19 -6.40 17.72
N ILE A 1135 58.19 -6.12 16.90
CA ILE A 1135 56.81 -5.91 17.32
C ILE A 1135 56.20 -7.25 17.78
N PHE A 1136 56.46 -8.31 17.00
CA PHE A 1136 55.95 -9.65 17.27
C PHE A 1136 56.47 -10.25 18.59
N SER A 1137 57.78 -10.19 18.85
CA SER A 1137 58.38 -10.73 20.08
C SER A 1137 57.90 -9.99 21.33
N THR A 1138 57.68 -8.68 21.22
CA THR A 1138 57.26 -7.87 22.38
C THR A 1138 55.76 -7.98 22.65
N LEU A 1139 54.94 -8.22 21.63
CA LEU A 1139 53.53 -8.59 21.76
C LEU A 1139 53.35 -9.98 22.38
N LEU A 1140 54.19 -10.94 22.01
CA LEU A 1140 54.26 -12.25 22.68
C LEU A 1140 54.62 -12.09 24.16
N LEU A 1141 55.63 -11.28 24.51
CA LEU A 1141 55.98 -10.95 25.91
C LEU A 1141 54.80 -10.37 26.69
N VAL A 1142 54.05 -9.42 26.11
CA VAL A 1142 52.88 -8.81 26.76
C VAL A 1142 51.72 -9.80 26.93
N LYS A 1143 51.57 -10.76 26.01
CA LYS A 1143 50.58 -11.85 26.08
C LYS A 1143 50.98 -12.92 27.09
N ASP A 1144 52.27 -13.27 27.14
CA ASP A 1144 52.90 -14.22 28.06
C ASP A 1144 52.90 -13.69 29.51
N LEU A 1145 53.07 -12.37 29.69
CA LEU A 1145 52.94 -11.66 30.97
C LEU A 1145 51.53 -11.74 31.59
N ASN A 1146 50.55 -12.24 30.84
CA ASN A 1146 49.13 -12.35 31.22
C ASN A 1146 48.58 -13.78 31.06
N ALA A 1147 49.44 -14.77 30.82
CA ALA A 1147 49.03 -16.16 30.74
C ALA A 1147 48.72 -16.71 32.15
N ALA A 1148 47.90 -17.77 32.24
CA ALA A 1148 47.66 -18.45 33.52
C ALA A 1148 48.99 -18.94 34.13
N ASP A 1149 49.07 -19.03 35.47
CA ASP A 1149 50.30 -19.40 36.20
C ASP A 1149 51.00 -20.66 35.63
N ASP A 1150 50.22 -21.59 35.06
CA ASP A 1150 50.71 -22.83 34.43
C ASP A 1150 51.52 -22.61 33.14
N ALA A 1151 51.18 -21.59 32.34
CA ALA A 1151 51.93 -21.23 31.13
C ALA A 1151 53.23 -20.47 31.47
N LEU A 1152 53.20 -19.76 32.59
CA LEU A 1152 54.34 -19.06 33.18
C LEU A 1152 55.44 -20.00 33.66
N ASP A 1153 55.09 -21.18 34.16
CA ASP A 1153 56.07 -22.20 34.57
C ASP A 1153 56.80 -22.86 33.39
N ILE A 1154 56.17 -22.94 32.21
CA ILE A 1154 56.82 -23.42 30.97
C ILE A 1154 57.85 -22.39 30.47
N LEU A 1155 57.54 -21.10 30.62
CA LEU A 1155 58.44 -20.01 30.25
C LEU A 1155 59.67 -19.96 31.16
N LYS A 1156 59.52 -20.27 32.45
CA LYS A 1156 60.64 -20.39 33.40
C LYS A 1156 61.60 -21.55 33.10
N GLN A 1157 61.20 -22.51 32.26
CA GLN A 1157 62.10 -23.57 31.77
C GLN A 1157 62.97 -23.02 30.61
N ASP A 1158 64.21 -23.49 30.51
CA ASP A 1158 65.28 -23.00 29.63
C ASP A 1158 64.92 -23.11 28.12
N ASN A 1159 64.02 -22.24 27.65
CA ASN A 1159 63.41 -22.29 26.33
C ASN A 1159 64.25 -21.48 25.31
N PRO A 1160 64.61 -22.06 24.14
CA PRO A 1160 65.38 -21.38 23.10
C PRO A 1160 64.79 -20.05 22.62
N ILE A 1161 63.46 -19.90 22.68
CA ILE A 1161 62.75 -18.68 22.27
C ILE A 1161 63.00 -17.56 23.29
N THR A 1162 62.84 -17.85 24.58
CA THR A 1162 63.11 -16.92 25.69
C THR A 1162 64.57 -16.44 25.66
N ALA A 1163 65.54 -17.37 25.52
CA ALA A 1163 66.96 -17.04 25.43
C ALA A 1163 67.34 -16.23 24.17
N SER A 1164 66.55 -16.34 23.09
CA SER A 1164 66.72 -15.54 21.86
C SER A 1164 66.15 -14.12 22.01
N MET A 1165 65.02 -14.00 22.72
CA MET A 1165 64.39 -12.71 23.04
C MET A 1165 65.20 -11.91 24.07
N GLU A 1166 65.74 -12.55 25.10
CA GLU A 1166 66.65 -11.94 26.08
C GLU A 1166 67.90 -11.34 25.39
N ARG A 1167 68.55 -12.11 24.50
CA ARG A 1167 69.70 -11.63 23.71
C ARG A 1167 69.34 -10.46 22.80
N TRP A 1168 68.13 -10.48 22.23
CA TRP A 1168 67.67 -9.38 21.39
C TRP A 1168 67.42 -8.10 22.20
N LEU A 1169 66.74 -8.20 23.36
CA LEU A 1169 66.53 -7.08 24.28
C LEU A 1169 67.86 -6.50 24.73
N LEU A 1170 68.77 -7.34 25.24
CA LEU A 1170 70.12 -6.96 25.63
C LEU A 1170 70.83 -6.19 24.50
N LYS A 1171 70.83 -6.69 23.25
CA LYS A 1171 71.50 -6.03 22.11
C LYS A 1171 70.90 -4.68 21.70
N ASN A 1172 69.61 -4.46 21.92
CA ASN A 1172 68.88 -3.31 21.36
C ASN A 1172 68.42 -2.26 22.39
N THR A 1173 68.56 -2.52 23.69
CA THR A 1173 68.29 -1.53 24.74
C THR A 1173 69.59 -0.83 25.18
N SER A 1174 69.55 0.50 25.30
CA SER A 1174 70.67 1.36 25.72
C SER A 1174 70.90 1.31 27.23
N VAL A 1175 71.21 0.14 27.78
CA VAL A 1175 71.52 0.02 29.22
C VAL A 1175 73.02 0.23 29.38
N GLY A 1176 73.43 1.32 30.04
CA GLY A 1176 74.85 1.68 30.10
C GLY A 1176 75.23 3.04 30.70
N LYS A 1177 74.53 3.54 31.72
CA LYS A 1177 75.06 4.55 32.64
C LYS A 1177 74.91 4.02 34.06
N GLU A 1178 75.85 4.32 34.95
CA GLU A 1178 76.01 3.70 36.28
C GLU A 1178 74.76 3.72 37.18
N ASP A 1179 73.73 4.54 36.85
CA ASP A 1179 72.50 4.71 37.64
C ASP A 1179 71.17 4.21 36.98
N GLU A 1180 71.16 3.69 35.74
CA GLU A 1180 69.91 3.26 35.09
C GLU A 1180 69.79 1.73 34.95
N THR A 1181 69.12 1.08 35.91
CA THR A 1181 68.81 -0.36 35.95
C THR A 1181 67.47 -0.75 35.33
N LYS A 1182 66.71 0.22 34.77
CA LYS A 1182 65.33 0.04 34.30
C LYS A 1182 65.11 0.68 32.92
N VAL A 1183 64.52 -0.06 31.99
CA VAL A 1183 64.03 0.41 30.69
C VAL A 1183 62.51 0.39 30.73
N VAL A 1184 61.89 1.54 30.49
CA VAL A 1184 60.43 1.64 30.36
C VAL A 1184 60.11 1.82 28.89
N ILE A 1185 59.28 0.93 28.35
CA ILE A 1185 58.79 0.99 26.98
C ILE A 1185 57.30 1.31 27.04
N SER A 1186 56.93 2.49 26.58
CA SER A 1186 55.51 2.83 26.44
C SER A 1186 54.86 1.97 25.36
N TYR A 1187 53.55 1.74 25.48
CA TYR A 1187 52.79 0.98 24.49
C TYR A 1187 52.92 1.58 23.08
N GLU A 1188 53.09 2.89 22.96
CA GLU A 1188 53.27 3.62 21.70
C GLU A 1188 54.66 3.38 21.06
N GLU A 1189 55.70 3.30 21.89
CA GLU A 1189 57.08 2.98 21.46
C GLU A 1189 57.22 1.54 20.97
N LEU A 1190 56.38 0.62 21.47
CA LEU A 1190 56.30 -0.76 20.94
C LEU A 1190 55.95 -0.77 19.45
N PHE A 1191 55.10 0.15 18.99
CA PHE A 1191 54.59 0.18 17.61
C PHE A 1191 55.27 1.23 16.71
N ARG A 1192 55.93 2.26 17.26
CA ARG A 1192 56.59 3.33 16.48
C ARG A 1192 57.90 2.92 15.78
N SER A 1193 58.39 1.69 15.94
CA SER A 1193 59.79 1.36 15.62
C SER A 1193 60.16 1.29 14.13
N GLU A 1194 59.22 1.49 13.19
CA GLU A 1194 59.53 1.55 11.74
C GLU A 1194 59.74 2.98 11.18
N GLU A 1195 59.23 4.04 11.83
CA GLU A 1195 59.18 5.38 11.21
C GLU A 1195 60.55 6.04 11.01
N LYS A 1196 61.55 5.72 11.83
CA LYS A 1196 62.90 6.31 11.68
C LYS A 1196 63.68 5.79 10.47
N SER A 1197 63.22 4.72 9.80
CA SER A 1197 63.90 4.16 8.61
C SER A 1197 63.43 4.75 7.28
N LEU A 1198 62.27 5.43 7.24
CA LEU A 1198 61.64 5.88 5.98
C LEU A 1198 61.75 7.39 5.74
N LYS A 1199 62.00 8.20 6.76
CA LYS A 1199 62.20 9.67 6.60
C LYS A 1199 63.61 10.07 6.16
N ASP A 1200 64.60 9.18 6.21
CA ASP A 1200 65.96 9.44 5.68
C ASP A 1200 66.15 8.99 4.21
N LYS A 1201 65.05 8.75 3.49
CA LYS A 1201 65.05 8.60 2.03
C LYS A 1201 63.93 9.42 1.38
N LYS A 1202 64.10 10.74 1.42
CA LYS A 1202 63.70 11.62 0.32
C LYS A 1202 64.54 12.87 0.33
#